data_AF-A0A3E0KXI0-F1
#
_entry.id   AF-A0A3E0KXI0-F1
#
_cell.length_a   1.000
_cell.length_b   1.000
_cell.length_c   1.000
_cell.angle_alpha   90.00
_cell.angle_beta   90.00
_cell.angle_gamma   90.00
#
_symmetry.space_group_name_H-M   'P 1'
#
loop_
_entity.id
_entity.type
_entity.pdbx_description
1 polymer ?
#
loop_
_entity_poly.entity_id
_entity_poly.type
_entity_poly.pdbx_seq_one_letter_code
_entity_poly.pdbx_strand_id
1 'polypeptide(L)'
;MALLPSSALTFLNIAYFKAPVSPVDFNQATYSWVEAVQGWAAAASDPATFNSLTNANPPTYGYLISPSTGNAEQYVLEVYQNLFGSGPSAEHLAYWTNWLTQFGNNTYIGKDGTNYGIANYQALVLAVYEYATADEIAALTNRQTVSQYFSTSLQDNPAGSVPSFNTATYNAGWASISTVTNDPDTVTTAKASIDEFVATTGSVGNSFVLTPDVDILSGNQFLAPPVAGQAGGVLNTFTSGDQLTGTGTNPTLTILWQKDTANINTVQPTLLKDISTLNATLVDNELTVLSTFVTGLKTVNINDTSGDGDLTMTNLQSALETISINRSLSGSDATFTIADAALAGTEDALAIKLNQVQGVPAAATNTALAVSNLSKTGGYEKVSVNSAGFDNTIEIGGVLGLKSLTITGDKALTLANTAPLSSLDDTVTLVDASTFDADLTVTNVTPTGDLEFKGGLKVDTFTLNAATGNHTLSGGAGEDNLTVGGDNTVKVSGGDDNDRITFTSGFTKTDIIAGDAGVNTLAFENSADAEAITAEDANITGIQTLALTAPGTAAATLRADFFGNDVNTVTLEGGTAGAYTIRYNTGENTLNIWNKTGALSLATNGTATTDKVTVNLVGDPGDAGATNDIKIGGIKLNPVDGTTKLFTESLVIDSSDAATVHTITGGITFNEDSIAETVTVTGNSGLTVNGAIVADTVDASALTGTTGLTMQTKIGNAADGATVLGSLTGVNKLQGSTFNDQIKAGGAGDTLTGNAGADTLTGGAGVDTFVQTKNSTLAAGSGFETKTLTDGNIAQLTQPLAPPIDPLSGPDIIQSFEATDLFKTGVAGKYTLLAEGDAIVADQNFGIRGTYTAAGTGAGTFKVNIAAGNDLLVFTATGNKLNVADNLGTNLTVLQGGGALALTTANFV
;
A
#
# COMPACT_ATOMS: atom_id res chain seq x y z
N MET A 1 84.73 7.06 24.57
CA MET A 1 83.37 6.84 25.10
C MET A 1 83.15 5.35 25.26
N ALA A 2 82.66 4.90 26.42
CA ALA A 2 82.17 3.53 26.56
C ALA A 2 80.90 3.36 25.72
N LEU A 3 80.61 2.13 25.29
CA LEU A 3 79.29 1.78 24.75
C LEU A 3 78.26 1.99 25.87
N LEU A 4 77.37 2.96 25.68
CA LEU A 4 76.26 3.22 26.59
C LEU A 4 75.29 2.02 26.54
N PRO A 5 74.71 1.59 27.69
CA PRO A 5 73.67 0.57 27.68
C PRO A 5 72.49 1.03 26.82
N SER A 6 71.95 0.15 25.98
CA SER A 6 70.75 0.42 25.18
C SER A 6 69.56 0.87 26.05
N SER A 7 69.48 0.37 27.28
CA SER A 7 68.49 0.78 28.28
C SER A 7 68.53 2.27 28.64
N ALA A 8 69.72 2.90 28.64
CA ALA A 8 69.85 4.32 28.95
C ALA A 8 69.27 5.21 27.83
N LEU A 9 69.44 4.81 26.56
CA LEU A 9 68.85 5.52 25.41
C LEU A 9 67.33 5.41 25.39
N THR A 10 66.78 4.21 25.62
CA THR A 10 65.33 4.00 25.73
C THR A 10 64.75 4.83 26.88
N PHE A 11 65.45 4.86 28.02
CA PHE A 11 65.03 5.60 29.21
C PHE A 11 64.97 7.13 28.99
N LEU A 12 66.01 7.73 28.42
CA LEU A 12 66.08 9.19 28.21
C LEU A 12 65.01 9.71 27.23
N ASN A 13 64.55 8.89 26.28
CA ASN A 13 63.39 9.21 25.44
C ASN A 13 62.08 9.27 26.25
N ILE A 14 61.88 8.34 27.19
CA ILE A 14 60.63 8.24 27.96
C ILE A 14 60.58 9.27 29.11
N ALA A 15 61.73 9.55 29.74
CA ALA A 15 61.84 10.48 30.86
C ALA A 15 61.61 11.96 30.49
N TYR A 16 61.45 12.29 29.21
CA TYR A 16 61.28 13.66 28.72
C TYR A 16 59.90 13.95 28.09
N PHE A 17 58.91 13.09 28.34
CA PHE A 17 57.49 13.29 27.96
C PHE A 17 56.76 14.38 28.77
N LYS A 18 57.37 15.56 28.96
CA LYS A 18 56.76 16.72 29.66
C LYS A 18 57.01 18.09 29.02
N ALA A 19 57.38 18.13 27.75
CA ALA A 19 57.16 19.35 26.97
C ALA A 19 55.83 19.18 26.22
N PRO A 20 54.93 20.17 26.22
CA PRO A 20 53.74 20.08 25.40
C PRO A 20 54.17 20.02 23.94
N VAL A 21 53.84 18.93 23.26
CA VAL A 21 53.59 19.02 21.82
C VAL A 21 52.57 20.14 21.63
N SER A 22 52.83 21.05 20.70
CA SER A 22 51.88 22.10 20.38
C SER A 22 50.53 21.43 20.04
N PRO A 23 49.36 21.98 20.43
CA PRO A 23 48.06 21.32 20.23
C PRO A 23 47.73 20.90 18.79
N VAL A 24 48.52 21.34 17.81
CA VAL A 24 48.45 20.98 16.39
C VAL A 24 49.24 19.70 16.02
N ASP A 25 50.28 19.29 16.76
CA ASP A 25 51.29 18.35 16.23
C ASP A 25 51.09 16.86 16.62
N PHE A 26 50.11 16.55 17.48
CA PHE A 26 49.65 15.17 17.71
C PHE A 26 48.27 14.89 17.08
N ASN A 27 47.72 15.87 16.35
CA ASN A 27 46.32 15.87 15.95
C ASN A 27 46.17 15.55 14.45
N GLN A 28 46.60 14.33 14.04
CA GLN A 28 46.12 13.69 12.79
C GLN A 28 46.52 12.22 12.55
N ALA A 29 47.32 11.57 13.39
CA ALA A 29 47.66 10.15 13.21
C ALA A 29 47.47 9.36 14.52
N THR A 30 46.46 8.50 14.55
CA THR A 30 46.29 7.45 15.56
C THR A 30 47.31 6.35 15.29
N TYR A 31 48.52 6.50 15.80
CA TYR A 31 49.56 5.47 15.72
C TYR A 31 49.11 4.23 16.50
N SER A 32 49.33 3.04 15.93
CA SER A 32 49.26 1.82 16.73
C SER A 32 50.39 1.83 17.78
N TRP A 33 50.14 1.21 18.93
CA TRP A 33 51.16 1.08 19.97
C TRP A 33 52.42 0.37 19.46
N VAL A 34 52.26 -0.58 18.53
CA VAL A 34 53.37 -1.28 17.86
C VAL A 34 54.24 -0.29 17.07
N GLU A 35 53.64 0.63 16.31
CA GLU A 35 54.39 1.66 15.58
C GLU A 35 55.04 2.69 16.50
N ALA A 36 54.40 3.05 17.62
CA ALA A 36 54.99 3.93 18.62
C ALA A 36 56.22 3.29 19.30
N VAL A 37 56.10 2.04 19.76
CA VAL A 37 57.19 1.26 20.35
C VAL A 37 58.31 0.98 19.33
N GLN A 38 57.97 0.66 18.07
CA GLN A 38 58.96 0.50 16.99
C GLN A 38 59.66 1.82 16.66
N GLY A 39 58.95 2.96 16.66
CA GLY A 39 59.52 4.29 16.48
C GLY A 39 60.50 4.66 17.60
N TRP A 40 60.15 4.36 18.86
CA TRP A 40 61.04 4.56 20.01
C TRP A 40 62.26 3.62 19.97
N ALA A 41 62.08 2.37 19.55
CA ALA A 41 63.19 1.43 19.36
C ALA A 41 64.12 1.82 18.21
N ALA A 42 63.58 2.36 17.11
CA ALA A 42 64.34 2.90 15.99
C ALA A 42 65.16 4.15 16.40
N ALA A 43 64.54 5.10 17.11
CA ALA A 43 65.21 6.28 17.63
C ALA A 43 66.31 5.94 18.67
N ALA A 44 66.15 4.84 19.41
CA ALA A 44 67.15 4.32 20.33
C ALA A 44 68.29 3.52 19.65
N SER A 45 68.17 3.18 18.35
CA SER A 45 69.15 2.36 17.63
C SER A 45 69.92 3.08 16.52
N ASP A 46 69.41 4.18 15.94
CA ASP A 46 70.19 5.09 15.08
C ASP A 46 70.21 6.54 15.62
N PRO A 47 71.33 6.98 16.25
CA PRO A 47 71.49 8.33 16.76
C PRO A 47 71.29 9.47 15.76
N ALA A 48 71.56 9.25 14.47
CA ALA A 48 71.60 10.31 13.48
C ALA A 48 70.21 10.72 12.98
N THR A 49 69.21 9.85 13.13
CA THR A 49 67.83 10.09 12.65
C THR A 49 67.04 11.09 13.50
N PHE A 50 67.52 11.39 14.71
CA PHE A 50 66.86 12.24 15.72
C PHE A 50 66.59 13.69 15.29
N ASN A 51 67.27 14.19 14.24
CA ASN A 51 67.22 15.59 13.76
C ASN A 51 66.69 15.75 12.32
N SER A 52 65.93 14.79 11.77
CA SER A 52 65.34 14.92 10.44
C SER A 52 63.98 15.62 10.45
N LEU A 53 63.91 16.85 9.94
CA LEU A 53 62.66 17.59 9.67
C LEU A 53 61.79 16.97 8.57
N THR A 54 62.21 15.88 7.92
CA THR A 54 61.56 15.32 6.73
C THR A 54 61.14 13.85 6.85
N ASN A 55 61.24 13.23 8.02
CA ASN A 55 60.68 11.89 8.26
C ASN A 55 59.34 11.99 9.02
N ALA A 56 58.32 11.30 8.53
CA ALA A 56 56.94 11.40 9.01
C ALA A 56 56.67 10.61 10.32
N ASN A 57 57.55 10.72 11.32
CA ASN A 57 57.44 10.02 12.60
C ASN A 57 58.32 10.68 13.68
N PRO A 58 57.81 10.87 14.92
CA PRO A 58 56.97 11.97 15.41
C PRO A 58 57.75 13.29 15.67
N PRO A 59 57.11 14.41 16.06
CA PRO A 59 57.76 15.71 16.24
C PRO A 59 58.71 15.73 17.45
N THR A 60 59.99 16.08 17.24
CA THR A 60 61.05 15.92 18.24
C THR A 60 61.37 17.16 19.08
N TYR A 61 61.25 17.02 20.41
CA TYR A 61 62.07 17.63 21.47
C TYR A 61 62.54 19.10 21.35
N GLY A 62 61.71 20.00 20.81
CA GLY A 62 62.07 21.41 20.60
C GLY A 62 62.60 22.14 21.85
N TYR A 63 62.12 21.81 23.05
CA TYR A 63 62.58 22.41 24.32
C TYR A 63 64.04 22.06 24.67
N LEU A 64 64.52 20.85 24.35
CA LEU A 64 65.91 20.47 24.61
C LEU A 64 66.87 21.21 23.68
N ILE A 65 66.47 21.40 22.42
CA ILE A 65 67.28 22.03 21.37
C ILE A 65 67.22 23.56 21.47
N SER A 66 66.07 24.11 21.90
CA SER A 66 65.75 25.54 21.99
C SER A 66 64.95 25.83 23.27
N PRO A 67 65.61 26.14 24.41
CA PRO A 67 64.95 26.40 25.69
C PRO A 67 63.92 27.55 25.61
N SER A 68 62.70 27.31 26.12
CA SER A 68 61.63 28.32 26.17
C SER A 68 61.59 29.12 27.48
N THR A 69 62.43 28.75 28.43
CA THR A 69 62.55 29.33 29.79
C THR A 69 63.86 30.12 29.94
N GLY A 70 63.99 30.87 31.05
CA GLY A 70 64.75 32.13 31.11
C GLY A 70 66.23 32.03 30.74
N ASN A 71 67.09 31.73 31.71
CA ASN A 71 68.55 31.64 31.50
C ASN A 71 69.06 30.20 31.62
N ALA A 72 70.35 29.98 31.32
CA ALA A 72 70.97 28.65 31.38
C ALA A 72 70.81 27.95 32.74
N GLU A 73 70.86 28.68 33.86
CA GLU A 73 70.68 28.13 35.20
C GLU A 73 69.24 27.60 35.41
N GLN A 74 68.23 28.39 35.03
CA GLN A 74 66.82 27.97 35.07
C GLN A 74 66.53 26.78 34.16
N TYR A 75 67.13 26.76 32.97
CA TYR A 75 67.03 25.63 32.06
C TYR A 75 67.63 24.34 32.68
N VAL A 76 68.79 24.42 33.33
CA VAL A 76 69.38 23.28 34.05
C VAL A 76 68.46 22.80 35.18
N LEU A 77 67.87 23.70 35.98
CA LEU A 77 66.93 23.34 37.05
C LEU A 77 65.72 22.54 36.51
N GLU A 78 65.15 22.96 35.38
CA GLU A 78 64.00 22.29 34.76
C GLU A 78 64.38 20.95 34.11
N VAL A 79 65.54 20.87 33.45
CA VAL A 79 66.11 19.62 32.93
C VAL A 79 66.31 18.60 34.07
N TYR A 80 66.88 19.06 35.19
CA TYR A 80 67.09 18.25 36.39
C TYR A 80 65.79 17.70 36.98
N GLN A 81 64.81 18.58 37.17
CA GLN A 81 63.53 18.22 37.76
C GLN A 81 62.76 17.19 36.91
N ASN A 82 62.94 17.21 35.58
CA ASN A 82 62.35 16.22 34.67
C ASN A 82 63.11 14.89 34.66
N LEU A 83 64.45 14.90 34.66
CA LEU A 83 65.27 13.69 34.62
C LEU A 83 65.28 12.92 35.96
N PHE A 84 65.49 13.63 37.06
CA PHE A 84 65.77 13.03 38.38
C PHE A 84 64.62 13.16 39.38
N GLY A 85 63.66 14.06 39.13
CA GLY A 85 62.61 14.39 40.10
C GLY A 85 63.06 15.34 41.22
N SER A 86 64.28 15.87 41.14
CA SER A 86 64.89 16.76 42.12
C SER A 86 65.68 17.88 41.44
N GLY A 87 66.01 18.93 42.20
CA GLY A 87 66.94 19.97 41.77
C GLY A 87 68.41 19.51 41.89
N PRO A 88 69.33 20.10 41.09
CA PRO A 88 70.75 19.81 41.15
C PRO A 88 71.41 20.29 42.45
N SER A 89 72.51 19.66 42.83
CA SER A 89 73.43 20.22 43.82
C SER A 89 74.08 21.50 43.29
N ALA A 90 74.64 22.35 44.17
CA ALA A 90 75.34 23.56 43.73
C ALA A 90 76.56 23.25 42.82
N GLU A 91 77.23 22.11 43.04
CA GLU A 91 78.33 21.64 42.20
C GLU A 91 77.82 21.16 40.83
N HIS A 92 76.69 20.45 40.79
CA HIS A 92 76.11 19.94 39.55
C HIS A 92 75.47 21.04 38.71
N LEU A 93 74.83 22.02 39.34
CA LEU A 93 74.32 23.22 38.67
C LEU A 93 75.46 24.00 37.99
N ALA A 94 76.60 24.15 38.68
CA ALA A 94 77.80 24.76 38.12
C ALA A 94 78.42 23.94 36.98
N TYR A 95 78.52 22.61 37.12
CA TYR A 95 79.00 21.71 36.06
C TYR A 95 78.12 21.80 34.81
N TRP A 96 76.80 21.63 34.94
CA TRP A 96 75.87 21.66 33.81
C TRP A 96 75.80 23.03 33.13
N THR A 97 75.79 24.12 33.89
CA THR A 97 75.78 25.49 33.31
C THR A 97 77.07 25.78 32.52
N ASN A 98 78.22 25.33 33.03
CA ASN A 98 79.50 25.44 32.35
C ASN A 98 79.58 24.51 31.12
N TRP A 99 79.05 23.30 31.22
CA TRP A 99 78.96 22.34 30.12
C TRP A 99 78.08 22.88 28.97
N LEU A 100 76.92 23.47 29.27
CA LEU A 100 76.08 24.15 28.27
C LEU A 100 76.80 25.34 27.61
N THR A 101 77.61 26.07 28.37
CA THR A 101 78.40 27.19 27.83
C THR A 101 79.52 26.73 26.87
N GLN A 102 80.08 25.53 27.08
CA GLN A 102 81.17 24.99 26.26
C GLN A 102 80.71 24.10 25.10
N PHE A 103 79.62 23.33 25.29
CA PHE A 103 79.17 22.27 24.39
C PHE A 103 77.70 22.41 23.96
N GLY A 104 77.05 23.52 24.34
CA GLY A 104 75.69 23.83 23.94
C GLY A 104 75.49 24.07 22.45
N ASN A 105 74.24 24.08 22.04
CA ASN A 105 73.82 24.25 20.66
C ASN A 105 74.03 25.70 20.21
N ASN A 106 74.93 25.90 19.23
CA ASN A 106 75.22 27.21 18.66
C ASN A 106 74.24 27.67 17.56
N THR A 107 73.25 26.84 17.21
CA THR A 107 72.32 27.10 16.10
C THR A 107 70.99 27.70 16.56
N TYR A 108 70.59 27.46 17.81
CA TYR A 108 69.29 27.88 18.36
C TYR A 108 69.51 28.70 19.63
N ILE A 109 68.90 29.88 19.65
CA ILE A 109 69.11 30.91 20.68
C ILE A 109 68.04 30.74 21.76
N GLY A 110 68.46 30.66 23.03
CA GLY A 110 67.55 30.62 24.17
C GLY A 110 66.85 31.96 24.40
N LYS A 111 65.81 31.98 25.24
CA LYS A 111 64.92 33.13 25.41
C LYS A 111 65.61 34.41 25.90
N ASP A 112 66.76 34.32 26.58
CA ASP A 112 67.55 35.48 27.01
C ASP A 112 68.49 36.06 25.92
N GLY A 113 68.58 35.41 24.76
CA GLY A 113 69.46 35.81 23.66
C GLY A 113 70.82 35.11 23.60
N THR A 114 71.11 34.17 24.52
CA THR A 114 72.36 33.39 24.55
C THR A 114 72.17 31.93 24.07
N ASN A 115 73.27 31.23 23.78
CA ASN A 115 73.26 29.87 23.22
C ASN A 115 73.46 28.81 24.32
N TYR A 116 72.39 28.13 24.77
CA TYR A 116 72.45 27.12 25.85
C TYR A 116 71.44 25.97 25.67
N GLY A 117 71.12 25.61 24.42
CA GLY A 117 70.38 24.37 24.13
C GLY A 117 71.28 23.13 24.16
N ILE A 118 70.69 21.94 24.28
CA ILE A 118 71.40 20.66 24.19
C ILE A 118 71.34 20.16 22.74
N ALA A 119 72.50 20.05 22.10
CA ALA A 119 72.59 19.88 20.65
C ALA A 119 72.04 18.55 20.10
N ASN A 120 72.06 17.49 20.92
CA ASN A 120 71.47 16.18 20.65
C ASN A 120 71.43 15.34 21.93
N TYR A 121 70.71 14.21 21.90
CA TYR A 121 70.60 13.36 23.09
C TYR A 121 71.93 12.71 23.50
N GLN A 122 72.91 12.46 22.60
CA GLN A 122 74.20 11.90 23.01
C GLN A 122 74.95 12.87 23.92
N ALA A 123 74.87 14.17 23.62
CA ALA A 123 75.38 15.24 24.47
C ALA A 123 74.64 15.25 25.83
N LEU A 124 73.32 15.06 25.84
CA LEU A 124 72.55 14.88 27.09
C LEU A 124 73.03 13.68 27.91
N VAL A 125 73.21 12.51 27.28
CA VAL A 125 73.67 11.29 27.99
C VAL A 125 75.09 11.48 28.55
N LEU A 126 75.97 12.17 27.82
CA LEU A 126 77.30 12.55 28.31
C LEU A 126 77.20 13.47 29.53
N ALA A 127 76.43 14.56 29.45
CA ALA A 127 76.21 15.48 30.58
C ALA A 127 75.65 14.78 31.83
N VAL A 128 74.71 13.84 31.64
CA VAL A 128 74.13 13.03 32.72
C VAL A 128 75.16 12.07 33.32
N TYR A 129 75.78 11.19 32.52
CA TYR A 129 76.57 10.07 33.04
C TYR A 129 78.03 10.39 33.35
N GLU A 130 78.57 11.53 32.89
CA GLU A 130 79.94 11.94 33.23
C GLU A 130 80.08 12.43 34.68
N TYR A 131 78.99 12.90 35.31
CA TYR A 131 79.03 13.49 36.65
C TYR A 131 77.87 13.12 37.61
N ALA A 132 76.94 12.23 37.26
CA ALA A 132 75.86 11.84 38.17
C ALA A 132 76.36 11.14 39.45
N THR A 133 75.79 11.55 40.59
CA THR A 133 75.86 10.88 41.89
C THR A 133 75.14 9.52 41.87
N ALA A 134 75.41 8.70 42.89
CA ALA A 134 74.70 7.44 43.08
C ALA A 134 73.18 7.62 43.25
N ASP A 135 72.73 8.70 43.90
CA ASP A 135 71.31 9.02 44.07
C ASP A 135 70.65 9.43 42.74
N GLU A 136 71.33 10.25 41.94
CA GLU A 136 70.87 10.60 40.60
C GLU A 136 70.77 9.34 39.71
N ILE A 137 71.77 8.46 39.73
CA ILE A 137 71.74 7.18 39.00
C ILE A 137 70.59 6.27 39.49
N ALA A 138 70.32 6.24 40.81
CA ALA A 138 69.20 5.50 41.38
C ALA A 138 67.85 6.08 40.92
N ALA A 139 67.68 7.40 40.92
CA ALA A 139 66.47 8.06 40.44
C ALA A 139 66.19 7.77 38.95
N LEU A 140 67.22 7.80 38.10
CA LEU A 140 67.11 7.42 36.69
C LEU A 140 66.71 5.94 36.56
N THR A 141 67.31 5.04 37.33
CA THR A 141 67.01 3.59 37.31
C THR A 141 65.59 3.28 37.79
N ASN A 142 65.12 3.99 38.81
CA ASN A 142 63.76 3.91 39.34
C ASN A 142 62.75 4.40 38.29
N ARG A 143 62.97 5.59 37.70
CA ARG A 143 62.14 6.13 36.61
C ARG A 143 62.12 5.23 35.39
N GLN A 144 63.26 4.61 35.02
CA GLN A 144 63.33 3.60 33.97
C GLN A 144 62.43 2.39 34.30
N THR A 145 62.51 1.89 35.53
CA THR A 145 61.72 0.73 35.98
C THR A 145 60.22 0.99 35.90
N VAL A 146 59.77 2.20 36.29
CA VAL A 146 58.36 2.63 36.18
C VAL A 146 57.96 2.86 34.72
N SER A 147 58.84 3.44 33.91
CA SER A 147 58.61 3.67 32.48
C SER A 147 58.44 2.37 31.69
N GLN A 148 59.31 1.38 31.96
CA GLN A 148 59.19 0.04 31.38
C GLN A 148 57.91 -0.65 31.86
N TYR A 149 57.58 -0.52 33.16
CA TYR A 149 56.34 -1.08 33.71
C TYR A 149 55.09 -0.49 33.04
N PHE A 150 55.00 0.83 32.87
CA PHE A 150 53.91 1.47 32.13
C PHE A 150 53.79 0.93 30.70
N SER A 151 54.92 0.79 30.01
CA SER A 151 54.95 0.28 28.63
C SER A 151 54.49 -1.18 28.54
N THR A 152 54.91 -2.02 29.48
CA THR A 152 54.57 -3.45 29.52
C THR A 152 53.14 -3.67 30.00
N SER A 153 52.66 -2.98 31.05
CA SER A 153 51.28 -3.10 31.53
C SER A 153 50.23 -2.63 30.50
N LEU A 154 50.56 -1.71 29.61
CA LEU A 154 49.72 -1.35 28.45
C LEU A 154 49.79 -2.36 27.31
N GLN A 155 50.93 -3.02 27.11
CA GLN A 155 51.15 -4.01 26.06
C GLN A 155 50.54 -5.37 26.42
N ASP A 156 50.65 -5.78 27.68
CA ASP A 156 50.15 -7.04 28.23
C ASP A 156 48.70 -6.93 28.74
N ASN A 157 47.97 -5.87 28.33
CA ASN A 157 46.56 -5.70 28.63
C ASN A 157 45.75 -6.91 28.12
N PRO A 158 45.05 -7.67 28.99
CA PRO A 158 44.38 -8.93 28.63
C PRO A 158 43.22 -8.79 27.63
N ALA A 159 42.86 -7.56 27.22
CA ALA A 159 41.78 -7.27 26.28
C ALA A 159 42.09 -7.58 24.79
N GLY A 160 43.32 -7.98 24.42
CA GLY A 160 43.69 -8.43 23.07
C GLY A 160 43.68 -7.37 21.96
N SER A 161 43.11 -6.19 22.21
CA SER A 161 43.05 -5.05 21.30
C SER A 161 43.91 -3.91 21.84
N VAL A 162 45.04 -3.63 21.20
CA VAL A 162 45.98 -2.62 21.72
C VAL A 162 45.43 -1.21 21.48
N PRO A 163 45.28 -0.36 22.51
CA PRO A 163 44.79 1.00 22.33
C PRO A 163 45.70 1.81 21.41
N SER A 164 45.12 2.77 20.69
CA SER A 164 45.91 3.80 20.00
C SER A 164 46.56 4.74 21.04
N PHE A 165 47.83 5.08 20.84
CA PHE A 165 48.51 5.97 21.78
C PHE A 165 48.09 7.42 21.53
N ASN A 166 47.47 8.03 22.54
CA ASN A 166 46.91 9.37 22.47
C ASN A 166 47.38 10.25 23.64
N THR A 167 47.04 11.54 23.57
CA THR A 167 47.44 12.56 24.54
C THR A 167 46.99 12.27 25.98
N ALA A 168 45.90 11.54 26.19
CA ALA A 168 45.44 11.16 27.53
C ALA A 168 46.33 10.05 28.13
N THR A 169 46.63 9.00 27.34
CA THR A 169 47.56 7.92 27.72
C THR A 169 48.96 8.48 28.02
N TYR A 170 49.44 9.40 27.18
CA TYR A 170 50.68 10.14 27.39
C TYR A 170 50.71 10.89 28.74
N ASN A 171 49.67 11.70 29.01
CA ASN A 171 49.61 12.52 30.22
C ASN A 171 49.56 11.69 31.51
N ALA A 172 48.87 10.54 31.49
CA ALA A 172 48.78 9.63 32.64
C ALA A 172 50.09 8.88 32.93
N GLY A 173 50.76 8.39 31.88
CA GLY A 173 52.09 7.80 32.00
C GLY A 173 53.09 8.80 32.58
N TRP A 174 53.09 10.04 32.08
CA TRP A 174 53.89 11.10 32.64
C TRP A 174 53.54 11.39 34.11
N ALA A 175 52.25 11.53 34.47
CA ALA A 175 51.84 11.82 35.83
C ALA A 175 52.44 10.81 36.83
N SER A 176 52.41 9.51 36.49
CA SER A 176 52.98 8.43 37.30
C SER A 176 54.51 8.45 37.33
N ILE A 177 55.19 8.61 36.19
CA ILE A 177 56.67 8.64 36.12
C ILE A 177 57.25 9.88 36.85
N SER A 178 56.53 11.00 36.82
CA SER A 178 57.02 12.29 37.30
C SER A 178 57.20 12.38 38.81
N THR A 179 56.57 11.50 39.59
CA THR A 179 56.63 11.45 41.06
C THR A 179 57.77 10.58 41.59
N VAL A 180 58.42 9.80 40.72
CA VAL A 180 59.46 8.83 41.10
C VAL A 180 60.79 9.52 41.41
N THR A 181 61.48 9.12 42.48
CA THR A 181 62.78 9.68 42.90
C THR A 181 63.83 8.57 43.07
N ASN A 182 64.95 8.86 43.75
CA ASN A 182 65.94 7.85 44.16
C ASN A 182 65.38 6.87 45.22
N ASP A 183 64.28 7.21 45.90
CA ASP A 183 63.62 6.36 46.88
C ASP A 183 62.83 5.21 46.21
N PRO A 184 63.17 3.94 46.48
CA PRO A 184 62.43 2.78 45.94
C PRO A 184 60.94 2.74 46.28
N ASP A 185 60.48 3.35 47.38
CA ASP A 185 59.05 3.35 47.72
C ASP A 185 58.23 4.13 46.68
N THR A 186 58.81 5.18 46.07
CA THR A 186 58.16 5.94 45.00
C THR A 186 57.94 5.12 43.72
N VAL A 187 58.78 4.10 43.46
CA VAL A 187 58.55 3.12 42.38
C VAL A 187 57.29 2.32 42.66
N THR A 188 57.09 1.87 43.90
CA THR A 188 55.92 1.10 44.30
C THR A 188 54.64 1.93 44.17
N THR A 189 54.65 3.18 44.64
CA THR A 189 53.52 4.11 44.50
C THR A 189 53.20 4.41 43.03
N ALA A 190 54.21 4.66 42.20
CA ALA A 190 53.99 4.96 40.78
C ALA A 190 53.47 3.74 39.99
N LYS A 191 53.91 2.52 40.33
CA LYS A 191 53.35 1.29 39.75
C LYS A 191 51.87 1.10 40.11
N ALA A 192 51.50 1.31 41.38
CA ALA A 192 50.08 1.24 41.77
C ALA A 192 49.20 2.28 41.04
N SER A 193 49.72 3.49 40.80
CA SER A 193 49.05 4.52 39.98
C SER A 193 48.92 4.11 38.51
N ILE A 194 49.87 3.35 37.97
CA ILE A 194 49.81 2.78 36.62
C ILE A 194 48.75 1.68 36.56
N ASP A 195 48.69 0.80 37.56
CA ASP A 195 47.70 -0.28 37.63
C ASP A 195 46.27 0.27 37.74
N GLU A 196 46.07 1.32 38.54
CA GLU A 196 44.79 2.05 38.62
C GLU A 196 44.43 2.72 37.28
N PHE A 197 45.40 3.31 36.58
CA PHE A 197 45.19 3.88 35.25
C PHE A 197 44.84 2.82 34.20
N VAL A 198 45.52 1.67 34.20
CA VAL A 198 45.24 0.55 33.28
C VAL A 198 43.86 -0.06 33.58
N ALA A 199 43.51 -0.23 34.86
CA ALA A 199 42.20 -0.72 35.27
C ALA A 199 41.05 0.23 34.88
N THR A 200 41.27 1.55 34.97
CA THR A 200 40.24 2.56 34.64
C THR A 200 40.15 2.83 33.13
N THR A 201 41.26 2.81 32.39
CA THR A 201 41.24 2.91 30.91
C THR A 201 40.84 1.62 30.20
N GLY A 202 40.81 0.49 30.90
CA GLY A 202 40.20 -0.77 30.43
C GLY A 202 38.69 -0.71 30.17
N SER A 203 38.03 0.44 30.36
CA SER A 203 36.59 0.64 30.06
C SER A 203 36.29 1.09 28.61
N VAL A 204 37.28 1.10 27.71
CA VAL A 204 37.08 1.35 26.26
C VAL A 204 37.83 0.32 25.41
N GLY A 205 37.19 -0.80 25.08
CA GLY A 205 37.68 -1.68 24.00
C GLY A 205 37.56 -3.20 24.16
N ASN A 206 36.98 -3.73 25.24
CA ASN A 206 36.86 -5.19 25.42
C ASN A 206 35.80 -5.79 24.47
N SER A 207 36.24 -6.19 23.28
CA SER A 207 35.45 -6.92 22.28
C SER A 207 35.95 -8.35 22.19
N PHE A 208 35.11 -9.32 22.55
CA PHE A 208 35.46 -10.75 22.51
C PHE A 208 34.74 -11.48 21.37
N VAL A 209 35.38 -12.52 20.86
CA VAL A 209 34.75 -13.50 19.97
C VAL A 209 34.57 -14.79 20.77
N LEU A 210 33.35 -15.29 20.84
CA LEU A 210 33.01 -16.51 21.57
C LEU A 210 33.51 -17.76 20.83
N THR A 211 33.62 -18.86 21.56
CA THR A 211 34.11 -20.16 21.08
C THR A 211 33.03 -21.24 21.21
N PRO A 212 33.20 -22.44 20.62
CA PRO A 212 32.28 -23.56 20.86
C PRO A 212 32.41 -24.20 22.27
N ASP A 213 33.35 -23.74 23.08
CA ASP A 213 33.54 -24.15 24.47
C ASP A 213 32.90 -23.09 25.40
N VAL A 214 32.74 -23.42 26.68
CA VAL A 214 32.12 -22.50 27.67
C VAL A 214 33.00 -21.26 27.90
N ASP A 215 32.49 -20.09 27.54
CA ASP A 215 33.18 -18.82 27.70
C ASP A 215 32.85 -18.15 29.05
N ILE A 216 33.88 -17.60 29.72
CA ILE A 216 33.74 -16.82 30.97
C ILE A 216 34.45 -15.48 30.78
N LEU A 217 33.70 -14.43 30.41
CA LEU A 217 34.25 -13.20 29.84
C LEU A 217 33.56 -11.94 30.39
N SER A 218 34.28 -10.81 30.42
CA SER A 218 33.77 -9.51 30.90
C SER A 218 34.21 -8.36 30.00
N GLY A 219 33.27 -7.72 29.30
CA GLY A 219 33.56 -6.77 28.22
C GLY A 219 32.37 -5.95 27.74
N ASN A 220 32.61 -5.07 26.77
CA ASN A 220 31.58 -4.19 26.19
C ASN A 220 31.01 -4.73 24.87
N GLN A 221 31.71 -5.65 24.20
CA GLN A 221 31.20 -6.34 23.01
C GLN A 221 31.52 -7.83 23.07
N PHE A 222 30.56 -8.64 22.63
CA PHE A 222 30.68 -10.07 22.45
C PHE A 222 30.13 -10.42 21.07
N LEU A 223 30.90 -11.15 20.27
CA LEU A 223 30.49 -11.66 18.97
C LEU A 223 30.48 -13.18 19.05
N ALA A 224 29.36 -13.80 18.74
CA ALA A 224 29.20 -15.24 18.65
C ALA A 224 29.02 -15.64 17.17
N PRO A 225 30.10 -15.74 16.38
CA PRO A 225 30.03 -16.16 14.99
C PRO A 225 29.98 -17.69 14.91
N PRO A 226 29.33 -18.29 13.91
CA PRO A 226 29.43 -19.72 13.69
C PRO A 226 30.82 -20.06 13.16
N VAL A 227 31.38 -21.20 13.59
CA VAL A 227 32.72 -21.66 13.20
C VAL A 227 32.67 -23.04 12.56
N ALA A 228 33.71 -23.36 11.80
CA ALA A 228 33.86 -24.68 11.18
C ALA A 228 34.27 -25.73 12.23
N GLY A 229 33.44 -26.74 12.42
CA GLY A 229 33.74 -27.91 13.24
C GLY A 229 34.75 -28.86 12.57
N GLN A 230 35.47 -29.63 13.39
CA GLN A 230 36.52 -30.58 12.98
C GLN A 230 36.07 -31.61 11.91
N ALA A 231 34.76 -31.87 11.79
CA ALA A 231 34.17 -32.80 10.82
C ALA A 231 33.63 -32.14 9.54
N GLY A 232 33.87 -30.84 9.32
CA GLY A 232 33.41 -30.09 8.13
C GLY A 232 31.96 -29.59 8.20
N GLY A 233 31.32 -29.67 9.37
CA GLY A 233 30.02 -29.07 9.64
C GLY A 233 30.13 -27.75 10.42
N VAL A 234 29.01 -27.09 10.68
CA VAL A 234 28.94 -25.86 11.47
C VAL A 234 28.82 -26.17 12.97
N LEU A 235 29.44 -25.32 13.80
CA LEU A 235 29.21 -25.16 15.23
C LEU A 235 28.85 -23.70 15.54
N ASN A 236 27.81 -23.47 16.35
CA ASN A 236 27.53 -22.15 16.91
C ASN A 236 28.36 -21.93 18.19
N THR A 237 28.69 -20.67 18.50
CA THR A 237 29.61 -20.29 19.58
C THR A 237 28.94 -19.59 20.76
N PHE A 238 27.61 -19.40 20.73
CA PHE A 238 26.85 -19.08 21.93
C PHE A 238 26.31 -20.40 22.49
N THR A 239 26.79 -20.81 23.66
CA THR A 239 26.64 -22.20 24.13
C THR A 239 26.06 -22.30 25.54
N SER A 240 25.56 -23.49 25.87
CA SER A 240 25.05 -23.75 27.22
C SER A 240 26.22 -23.83 28.20
N GLY A 241 26.19 -22.99 29.22
CA GLY A 241 27.26 -22.84 30.21
C GLY A 241 27.87 -21.44 30.27
N ASP A 242 27.79 -20.66 29.19
CA ASP A 242 28.45 -19.35 29.04
C ASP A 242 28.16 -18.37 30.19
N GLN A 243 29.17 -17.57 30.53
CA GLN A 243 29.17 -16.57 31.60
C GLN A 243 29.72 -15.24 31.09
N LEU A 244 28.84 -14.42 30.50
CA LEU A 244 29.21 -13.11 29.97
C LEU A 244 28.74 -12.01 30.92
N THR A 245 29.63 -11.05 31.21
CA THR A 245 29.31 -9.84 31.99
C THR A 245 29.61 -8.57 31.19
N GLY A 246 28.59 -7.76 30.95
CA GLY A 246 28.70 -6.47 30.31
C GLY A 246 29.45 -5.45 31.17
N THR A 247 30.35 -4.69 30.55
CA THR A 247 31.09 -3.60 31.19
C THR A 247 31.19 -2.40 30.26
N GLY A 248 31.10 -1.17 30.80
CA GLY A 248 31.16 0.06 30.00
C GLY A 248 29.79 0.56 29.53
N THR A 249 29.76 1.27 28.40
CA THR A 249 28.55 1.91 27.86
C THR A 249 27.94 1.10 26.71
N ASN A 250 26.67 0.72 26.91
CA ASN A 250 25.88 -0.16 26.06
C ASN A 250 26.54 -1.53 25.71
N PRO A 251 26.83 -2.39 26.71
CA PRO A 251 27.42 -3.70 26.44
C PRO A 251 26.55 -4.55 25.50
N THR A 252 27.15 -5.03 24.42
CA THR A 252 26.42 -5.62 23.27
C THR A 252 26.85 -7.06 23.02
N LEU A 253 25.90 -7.99 22.97
CA LEU A 253 26.08 -9.34 22.43
C LEU A 253 25.55 -9.40 21.00
N THR A 254 26.33 -9.93 20.07
CA THR A 254 25.94 -10.13 18.66
C THR A 254 26.04 -11.61 18.32
N ILE A 255 24.91 -12.26 18.05
CA ILE A 255 24.81 -13.68 17.73
C ILE A 255 24.54 -13.84 16.23
N LEU A 256 25.38 -14.62 15.57
CA LEU A 256 25.12 -15.13 14.22
C LEU A 256 24.80 -16.62 14.38
N TRP A 257 23.51 -16.93 14.43
CA TRP A 257 22.99 -18.27 14.58
C TRP A 257 22.70 -18.86 13.20
N GLN A 258 23.15 -20.09 12.96
CA GLN A 258 22.73 -20.83 11.77
C GLN A 258 22.54 -22.31 12.08
N LYS A 259 21.99 -23.05 11.12
CA LYS A 259 21.84 -24.51 11.21
C LYS A 259 23.19 -25.19 11.45
N ASP A 260 23.33 -25.79 12.63
CA ASP A 260 24.53 -26.51 13.03
C ASP A 260 24.40 -28.03 12.74
N THR A 261 25.48 -28.77 12.98
CA THR A 261 25.52 -30.20 12.65
C THR A 261 24.75 -31.06 13.65
N ALA A 262 24.53 -30.57 14.87
CA ALA A 262 23.83 -31.28 15.95
C ALA A 262 22.34 -30.90 16.06
N ASN A 263 21.89 -29.91 15.27
CA ASN A 263 20.58 -29.26 15.36
C ASN A 263 20.27 -28.75 16.78
N ILE A 264 21.25 -28.10 17.40
CA ILE A 264 21.07 -27.42 18.69
C ILE A 264 20.17 -26.21 18.44
N ASN A 265 19.06 -26.16 19.18
CA ASN A 265 18.11 -25.04 19.19
C ASN A 265 17.89 -24.45 20.59
N THR A 266 18.51 -25.00 21.64
CA THR A 266 18.32 -24.55 23.02
C THR A 266 19.66 -24.25 23.69
N VAL A 267 19.78 -23.04 24.25
CA VAL A 267 20.96 -22.56 24.96
C VAL A 267 20.58 -22.12 26.38
N GLN A 268 21.28 -22.63 27.39
CA GLN A 268 21.15 -22.21 28.78
C GLN A 268 22.48 -21.61 29.28
N PRO A 269 22.67 -20.28 29.18
CA PRO A 269 23.85 -19.64 29.75
C PRO A 269 23.79 -19.69 31.29
N THR A 270 24.95 -19.80 31.93
CA THR A 270 25.05 -19.77 33.40
C THR A 270 24.98 -18.33 33.92
N LEU A 271 25.42 -17.35 33.13
CA LEU A 271 25.33 -15.92 33.45
C LEU A 271 25.30 -15.07 32.16
N LEU A 272 24.32 -14.17 32.04
CA LEU A 272 24.32 -13.09 31.06
C LEU A 272 23.97 -11.78 31.77
N LYS A 273 24.99 -11.18 32.39
CA LYS A 273 24.81 -10.04 33.30
C LYS A 273 25.20 -8.73 32.65
N ASP A 274 24.42 -7.68 32.90
CA ASP A 274 24.67 -6.30 32.45
C ASP A 274 24.89 -6.13 30.92
N ILE A 275 24.43 -7.09 30.11
CA ILE A 275 24.37 -6.98 28.64
C ILE A 275 23.13 -6.18 28.29
N SER A 276 23.26 -4.99 27.69
CA SER A 276 22.12 -4.10 27.42
C SER A 276 21.53 -4.24 26.02
N THR A 277 22.34 -4.62 25.03
CA THR A 277 21.88 -4.86 23.65
C THR A 277 22.18 -6.29 23.20
N LEU A 278 21.19 -6.95 22.60
CA LEU A 278 21.36 -8.15 21.79
C LEU A 278 21.14 -7.80 20.31
N ASN A 279 22.08 -8.17 19.45
CA ASN A 279 21.87 -8.28 18.02
C ASN A 279 21.81 -9.77 17.66
N ALA A 280 20.78 -10.22 16.96
CA ALA A 280 20.62 -11.60 16.55
C ALA A 280 20.36 -11.69 15.05
N THR A 281 21.03 -12.64 14.39
CA THR A 281 20.75 -13.07 13.02
C THR A 281 20.62 -14.58 13.02
N LEU A 282 19.52 -15.11 12.47
CA LEU A 282 19.18 -16.53 12.54
C LEU A 282 18.88 -17.08 11.15
N VAL A 283 19.68 -18.06 10.71
CA VAL A 283 19.62 -18.63 9.35
C VAL A 283 19.30 -20.13 9.44
N ASP A 284 18.08 -20.48 9.06
CA ASP A 284 17.55 -21.85 8.91
C ASP A 284 17.60 -22.70 10.20
N ASN A 285 17.56 -22.07 11.37
CA ASN A 285 17.57 -22.73 12.69
C ASN A 285 17.04 -21.83 13.83
N GLU A 286 16.26 -22.42 14.73
CA GLU A 286 15.69 -21.80 15.92
C GLU A 286 16.75 -21.56 17.02
N LEU A 287 16.59 -20.50 17.82
CA LEU A 287 17.31 -20.28 19.07
C LEU A 287 16.36 -19.98 20.25
N THR A 288 16.22 -20.94 21.16
CA THR A 288 15.61 -20.78 22.48
C THR A 288 16.68 -20.54 23.55
N VAL A 289 16.62 -19.41 24.26
CA VAL A 289 17.54 -19.03 25.36
C VAL A 289 16.83 -19.08 26.72
N LEU A 290 17.22 -20.03 27.55
CA LEU A 290 16.65 -20.23 28.90
C LEU A 290 17.34 -19.29 29.91
N SER A 291 16.63 -18.24 30.33
CA SER A 291 17.26 -16.96 30.70
C SER A 291 17.08 -16.51 32.17
N THR A 292 16.94 -17.43 33.15
CA THR A 292 16.90 -17.08 34.60
C THR A 292 18.08 -16.23 35.10
N PHE A 293 19.15 -16.12 34.30
CA PHE A 293 20.37 -15.37 34.61
C PHE A 293 20.66 -14.22 33.62
N VAL A 294 19.71 -13.86 32.74
CA VAL A 294 19.81 -12.67 31.87
C VAL A 294 19.35 -11.43 32.63
N THR A 295 20.25 -10.48 32.84
CA THR A 295 20.01 -9.21 33.55
C THR A 295 20.60 -8.05 32.76
N GLY A 296 19.93 -6.88 32.78
CA GLY A 296 20.39 -5.66 32.12
C GLY A 296 19.95 -5.48 30.66
N LEU A 297 19.42 -6.52 30.02
CA LEU A 297 18.98 -6.49 28.62
C LEU A 297 17.79 -5.55 28.44
N LYS A 298 17.92 -4.60 27.50
CA LYS A 298 16.95 -3.55 27.20
C LYS A 298 16.62 -3.47 25.71
N THR A 299 17.58 -3.75 24.84
CA THR A 299 17.41 -3.66 23.39
C THR A 299 17.67 -5.01 22.74
N VAL A 300 16.77 -5.45 21.85
CA VAL A 300 16.97 -6.61 20.99
C VAL A 300 16.80 -6.19 19.52
N ASN A 301 17.77 -6.51 18.67
CA ASN A 301 17.71 -6.26 17.23
C ASN A 301 17.81 -7.60 16.50
N ILE A 302 16.71 -8.03 15.89
CA ILE A 302 16.61 -9.23 15.05
C ILE A 302 16.83 -8.79 13.61
N ASN A 303 17.78 -9.40 12.90
CA ASN A 303 18.16 -9.02 11.54
C ASN A 303 18.38 -10.25 10.66
N ASP A 304 17.94 -10.23 9.42
CA ASP A 304 18.24 -11.27 8.42
C ASP A 304 17.75 -12.68 8.82
N THR A 305 16.51 -12.81 9.29
CA THR A 305 15.93 -14.12 9.61
C THR A 305 15.43 -14.86 8.37
N SER A 306 15.89 -16.11 8.19
CA SER A 306 15.48 -17.00 7.11
C SER A 306 15.14 -18.40 7.59
N GLY A 307 14.20 -19.06 6.91
CA GLY A 307 13.77 -20.42 7.23
C GLY A 307 13.17 -20.52 8.64
N ASP A 308 13.53 -21.57 9.36
CA ASP A 308 13.10 -21.85 10.75
C ASP A 308 13.78 -20.91 11.78
N GLY A 309 14.02 -19.64 11.43
CA GLY A 309 14.89 -18.68 12.15
C GLY A 309 14.30 -18.04 13.41
N ASP A 310 13.52 -18.79 14.19
CA ASP A 310 12.76 -18.27 15.34
C ASP A 310 13.65 -17.96 16.55
N LEU A 311 13.37 -16.86 17.25
CA LEU A 311 14.10 -16.45 18.46
C LEU A 311 13.18 -16.47 19.69
N THR A 312 13.47 -17.33 20.65
CA THR A 312 12.77 -17.37 21.95
C THR A 312 13.73 -17.04 23.09
N MET A 313 13.37 -16.13 24.00
CA MET A 313 14.10 -15.86 25.25
C MET A 313 13.15 -15.86 26.45
N THR A 314 13.39 -16.73 27.44
CA THR A 314 12.44 -16.94 28.54
C THR A 314 12.95 -16.53 29.91
N ASN A 315 12.15 -15.78 30.66
CA ASN A 315 12.42 -15.27 32.02
C ASN A 315 13.56 -14.23 32.09
N LEU A 316 13.54 -13.23 31.21
CA LEU A 316 14.43 -12.07 31.26
C LEU A 316 14.20 -11.27 32.57
N GLN A 317 15.25 -10.96 33.32
CA GLN A 317 15.14 -10.24 34.61
C GLN A 317 15.13 -8.70 34.46
N SER A 318 14.87 -8.19 33.25
CA SER A 318 14.82 -6.76 32.95
C SER A 318 13.80 -6.51 31.84
N ALA A 319 13.07 -5.41 31.93
CA ALA A 319 12.13 -4.99 30.89
C ALA A 319 12.90 -4.58 29.62
N LEU A 320 12.35 -4.95 28.47
CA LEU A 320 12.84 -4.53 27.17
C LEU A 320 12.26 -3.16 26.84
N GLU A 321 13.13 -2.21 26.51
CA GLU A 321 12.78 -0.86 26.09
C GLU A 321 12.63 -0.78 24.56
N THR A 322 13.30 -1.66 23.80
CA THR A 322 13.22 -1.68 22.33
C THR A 322 13.42 -3.07 21.74
N ILE A 323 12.57 -3.43 20.77
CA ILE A 323 12.75 -4.57 19.87
C ILE A 323 12.75 -4.04 18.44
N SER A 324 13.80 -4.32 17.67
CA SER A 324 13.86 -4.03 16.23
C SER A 324 13.82 -5.34 15.45
N ILE A 325 12.99 -5.43 14.41
CA ILE A 325 12.96 -6.56 13.47
C ILE A 325 13.23 -6.01 12.06
N ASN A 326 14.35 -6.42 11.48
CA ASN A 326 14.82 -5.98 10.17
C ASN A 326 14.96 -7.18 9.23
N ARG A 327 14.33 -7.13 8.06
CA ARG A 327 14.51 -8.12 6.98
C ARG A 327 14.15 -9.55 7.43
N SER A 328 13.00 -9.70 8.11
CA SER A 328 12.42 -11.01 8.42
C SER A 328 11.53 -11.45 7.26
N LEU A 329 12.09 -12.27 6.37
CA LEU A 329 11.48 -12.56 5.06
C LEU A 329 10.75 -13.91 5.00
N SER A 330 10.83 -14.72 6.07
CA SER A 330 10.34 -16.11 6.07
C SER A 330 9.13 -16.35 7.00
N GLY A 331 8.68 -15.32 7.72
CA GLY A 331 7.65 -15.47 8.74
C GLY A 331 8.18 -16.07 10.04
N SER A 332 9.48 -15.94 10.33
CA SER A 332 10.07 -16.38 11.59
C SER A 332 9.56 -15.56 12.78
N ASP A 333 9.37 -16.22 13.91
CA ASP A 333 8.75 -15.67 15.10
C ASP A 333 9.76 -15.20 16.16
N ALA A 334 9.33 -14.28 17.02
CA ALA A 334 10.10 -13.77 18.13
C ALA A 334 9.29 -13.80 19.44
N THR A 335 9.75 -14.57 20.44
CA THR A 335 9.06 -14.74 21.72
C THR A 335 9.93 -14.31 22.90
N PHE A 336 9.42 -13.42 23.75
CA PHE A 336 10.09 -12.94 24.95
C PHE A 336 9.18 -13.10 26.17
N THR A 337 9.68 -13.72 27.24
CA THR A 337 9.03 -13.67 28.56
C THR A 337 9.90 -12.96 29.58
N ILE A 338 9.33 -11.97 30.26
CA ILE A 338 9.99 -11.07 31.21
C ILE A 338 9.52 -11.43 32.62
N ALA A 339 10.41 -11.36 33.62
CA ALA A 339 10.07 -11.61 35.01
C ALA A 339 9.00 -10.63 35.52
N ASP A 340 7.99 -11.12 36.24
CA ASP A 340 6.84 -10.33 36.69
C ASP A 340 7.25 -9.08 37.49
N ALA A 341 8.34 -9.15 38.26
CA ALA A 341 8.86 -8.02 39.04
C ALA A 341 9.49 -6.90 38.18
N ALA A 342 9.84 -7.18 36.93
CA ALA A 342 10.37 -6.19 35.98
C ALA A 342 9.27 -5.51 35.14
N LEU A 343 8.05 -6.08 35.11
CA LEU A 343 6.84 -5.50 34.52
C LEU A 343 5.75 -5.31 35.60
N ALA A 344 6.17 -4.83 36.77
CA ALA A 344 5.29 -4.55 37.90
C ALA A 344 4.94 -3.05 38.00
N GLY A 345 5.25 -2.27 36.95
CA GLY A 345 4.87 -0.87 36.82
C GLY A 345 3.38 -0.71 36.50
N THR A 346 3.03 0.47 36.03
CA THR A 346 1.69 0.79 35.50
C THR A 346 1.77 1.59 34.19
N GLU A 347 2.99 1.74 33.70
CA GLU A 347 3.47 2.65 32.67
C GLU A 347 4.65 2.00 31.90
N ASP A 348 4.78 0.67 31.96
CA ASP A 348 5.89 -0.06 31.36
C ASP A 348 5.78 0.04 29.83
N ALA A 349 6.90 0.42 29.19
CA ALA A 349 6.90 0.90 27.80
C ALA A 349 7.87 0.11 26.90
N LEU A 350 7.39 -0.28 25.71
CA LEU A 350 8.14 -1.00 24.69
C LEU A 350 8.06 -0.28 23.34
N ALA A 351 9.22 -0.06 22.69
CA ALA A 351 9.29 0.41 21.31
C ALA A 351 9.60 -0.74 20.34
N ILE A 352 8.74 -0.94 19.36
CA ILE A 352 8.89 -1.93 18.27
C ILE A 352 9.26 -1.16 17.00
N LYS A 353 10.31 -1.60 16.32
CA LYS A 353 10.78 -0.99 15.05
C LYS A 353 10.81 -2.05 13.97
N LEU A 354 10.17 -1.77 12.84
CA LEU A 354 9.97 -2.70 11.74
C LEU A 354 10.57 -2.14 10.46
N ASN A 355 11.27 -3.00 9.72
CA ASN A 355 11.81 -2.68 8.42
C ASN A 355 11.91 -3.95 7.57
N GLN A 356 11.05 -4.05 6.55
CA GLN A 356 10.98 -5.21 5.66
C GLN A 356 10.65 -6.52 6.42
N VAL A 357 9.57 -6.49 7.21
CA VAL A 357 9.01 -7.66 7.90
C VAL A 357 7.88 -8.24 7.05
N GLN A 358 8.02 -9.52 6.68
CA GLN A 358 7.30 -10.29 5.63
C GLN A 358 8.08 -10.38 4.29
N GLY A 359 8.02 -11.56 3.68
CA GLY A 359 8.67 -11.88 2.40
C GLY A 359 7.81 -11.58 1.16
N VAL A 360 8.47 -11.46 0.01
CA VAL A 360 7.85 -11.43 -1.32
C VAL A 360 8.27 -12.68 -2.09
N PRO A 361 7.33 -13.54 -2.55
CA PRO A 361 5.88 -13.48 -2.34
C PRO A 361 5.49 -13.72 -0.87
N ALA A 362 4.27 -13.30 -0.51
CA ALA A 362 3.74 -13.44 0.84
C ALA A 362 3.86 -14.89 1.35
N ALA A 363 4.43 -15.04 2.55
CA ALA A 363 4.50 -16.33 3.24
C ALA A 363 3.10 -16.79 3.67
N ALA A 364 2.95 -18.08 3.96
CA ALA A 364 1.67 -18.65 4.41
C ALA A 364 1.28 -18.23 5.84
N THR A 365 2.22 -17.64 6.58
CA THR A 365 2.08 -17.13 7.95
C THR A 365 2.82 -15.80 8.07
N ASN A 366 2.33 -14.92 8.94
CA ASN A 366 3.01 -13.67 9.29
C ASN A 366 4.15 -13.94 10.29
N THR A 367 5.12 -13.04 10.41
CA THR A 367 6.02 -13.02 11.58
C THR A 367 5.21 -12.58 12.80
N ALA A 368 5.26 -13.36 13.88
CA ALA A 368 4.70 -13.00 15.17
C ALA A 368 5.76 -12.51 16.16
N LEU A 369 5.41 -11.47 16.92
CA LEU A 369 6.16 -10.96 18.06
C LEU A 369 5.34 -11.11 19.33
N ALA A 370 5.68 -12.10 20.16
CA ALA A 370 5.05 -12.36 21.45
C ALA A 370 5.91 -11.82 22.60
N VAL A 371 5.40 -10.85 23.36
CA VAL A 371 6.13 -10.26 24.50
C VAL A 371 5.22 -10.25 25.73
N SER A 372 5.55 -11.02 26.77
CA SER A 372 4.68 -11.21 27.95
C SER A 372 5.45 -11.24 29.26
N ASN A 373 4.76 -11.05 30.40
CA ASN A 373 5.33 -11.39 31.69
C ASN A 373 5.32 -12.93 31.93
N LEU A 374 6.09 -13.40 32.90
CA LEU A 374 6.29 -14.83 33.16
C LEU A 374 5.00 -15.53 33.63
N SER A 375 4.19 -14.86 34.46
CA SER A 375 2.89 -15.38 34.90
C SER A 375 1.83 -15.43 33.80
N LYS A 376 2.03 -14.69 32.69
CA LYS A 376 1.02 -14.39 31.66
C LYS A 376 -0.24 -13.76 32.25
N THR A 377 -0.06 -12.77 33.13
CA THR A 377 -1.13 -11.97 33.76
C THR A 377 -0.87 -10.46 33.71
N GLY A 378 0.11 -10.03 32.91
CA GLY A 378 0.52 -8.63 32.73
C GLY A 378 1.56 -8.50 31.61
N GLY A 379 2.02 -7.28 31.37
CA GLY A 379 2.77 -6.95 30.15
C GLY A 379 3.23 -5.51 30.12
N TYR A 380 3.17 -4.87 28.95
CA TYR A 380 3.52 -3.46 28.76
C TYR A 380 2.25 -2.65 28.57
N GLU A 381 2.01 -1.63 29.39
CA GLU A 381 0.86 -0.74 29.22
C GLU A 381 0.99 0.18 27.99
N LYS A 382 2.23 0.43 27.52
CA LYS A 382 2.52 1.33 26.41
C LYS A 382 3.39 0.63 25.38
N VAL A 383 2.84 0.43 24.18
CA VAL A 383 3.60 -0.09 23.03
C VAL A 383 3.63 0.98 21.95
N SER A 384 4.78 1.15 21.30
CA SER A 384 4.88 1.95 20.08
C SER A 384 5.39 1.08 18.95
N VAL A 385 4.84 1.23 17.75
CA VAL A 385 5.27 0.55 16.53
C VAL A 385 5.72 1.60 15.52
N ASN A 386 6.92 1.43 14.98
CA ASN A 386 7.47 2.27 13.93
C ASN A 386 7.69 1.43 12.66
N SER A 387 6.96 1.73 11.59
CA SER A 387 7.05 1.06 10.29
C SER A 387 7.85 1.93 9.31
N ALA A 388 9.04 1.46 8.91
CA ALA A 388 9.97 2.26 8.11
C ALA A 388 10.75 1.41 7.08
N GLY A 389 11.39 2.08 6.12
CA GLY A 389 12.22 1.43 5.08
C GLY A 389 11.42 0.77 3.97
N PHE A 390 10.71 -0.33 4.28
CA PHE A 390 9.78 -1.05 3.41
C PHE A 390 8.49 -1.36 4.16
N ASP A 391 7.44 -1.74 3.44
CA ASP A 391 6.15 -2.15 4.00
C ASP A 391 6.31 -3.36 4.94
N ASN A 392 5.48 -3.43 5.98
CA ASN A 392 5.60 -4.40 7.07
C ASN A 392 4.27 -5.06 7.37
N THR A 393 4.29 -6.38 7.57
CA THR A 393 3.18 -7.15 8.14
C THR A 393 3.66 -7.90 9.37
N ILE A 394 2.98 -7.72 10.50
CA ILE A 394 3.34 -8.35 11.78
C ILE A 394 2.10 -8.72 12.61
N GLU A 395 2.23 -9.78 13.40
CA GLU A 395 1.30 -10.11 14.48
C GLU A 395 1.96 -9.79 15.83
N ILE A 396 1.22 -9.14 16.74
CA ILE A 396 1.74 -8.79 18.08
C ILE A 396 0.89 -9.48 19.13
N GLY A 397 1.53 -10.16 20.08
CA GLY A 397 0.84 -10.90 21.14
C GLY A 397 1.54 -10.83 22.50
N GLY A 398 0.88 -11.38 23.52
CA GLY A 398 1.44 -11.51 24.88
C GLY A 398 1.39 -10.26 25.77
N VAL A 399 1.16 -9.07 25.21
CA VAL A 399 1.10 -7.79 25.93
C VAL A 399 -0.23 -7.58 26.67
N LEU A 400 -0.58 -8.51 27.55
CA LEU A 400 -1.71 -8.38 28.47
C LEU A 400 -1.55 -7.13 29.32
N GLY A 401 -2.61 -6.34 29.51
CA GLY A 401 -2.52 -5.05 30.20
C GLY A 401 -2.20 -3.83 29.31
N LEU A 402 -2.04 -4.01 27.98
CA LEU A 402 -1.82 -2.91 27.02
C LEU A 402 -2.92 -1.84 27.16
N LYS A 403 -2.56 -0.58 27.39
CA LYS A 403 -3.50 0.55 27.46
C LYS A 403 -3.46 1.42 26.21
N SER A 404 -2.26 1.64 25.68
CA SER A 404 -2.02 2.51 24.53
C SER A 404 -1.01 1.90 23.55
N LEU A 405 -1.44 1.79 22.29
CA LEU A 405 -0.60 1.54 21.13
C LEU A 405 -0.42 2.84 20.35
N THR A 406 0.82 3.25 20.07
CA THR A 406 1.13 4.37 19.17
C THR A 406 1.77 3.86 17.89
N ILE A 407 1.27 4.26 16.73
CA ILE A 407 1.76 3.84 15.41
C ILE A 407 2.39 5.06 14.71
N THR A 408 3.57 4.85 14.13
CA THR A 408 4.38 5.90 13.50
C THR A 408 5.16 5.34 12.30
N GLY A 409 5.66 6.23 11.44
CA GLY A 409 6.51 5.85 10.31
C GLY A 409 5.94 6.26 8.96
N ASP A 410 6.56 5.75 7.90
CA ASP A 410 6.40 6.22 6.50
C ASP A 410 6.23 5.06 5.50
N LYS A 411 5.94 3.85 5.97
CA LYS A 411 5.76 2.63 5.15
C LYS A 411 4.56 1.83 5.63
N ALA A 412 3.85 1.20 4.69
CA ALA A 412 2.55 0.60 4.98
C ALA A 412 2.68 -0.47 6.07
N LEU A 413 1.67 -0.55 6.93
CA LEU A 413 1.69 -1.44 8.08
C LEU A 413 0.40 -2.25 8.15
N THR A 414 0.52 -3.58 8.08
CA THR A 414 -0.55 -4.49 8.47
C THR A 414 -0.25 -5.04 9.86
N LEU A 415 -1.06 -4.63 10.84
CA LEU A 415 -1.18 -5.28 12.14
C LEU A 415 -2.24 -6.38 12.03
N ALA A 416 -1.77 -7.60 11.77
CA ALA A 416 -2.63 -8.76 11.74
C ALA A 416 -2.99 -9.18 13.17
N ASN A 417 -4.29 -9.31 13.46
CA ASN A 417 -4.81 -9.76 14.75
C ASN A 417 -5.42 -11.16 14.55
N THR A 418 -4.57 -12.18 14.39
CA THR A 418 -5.03 -13.56 14.18
C THR A 418 -4.98 -14.36 15.48
N ALA A 419 -6.08 -15.04 15.81
CA ALA A 419 -6.11 -15.89 17.00
C ALA A 419 -5.11 -17.06 16.83
N PRO A 420 -4.25 -17.36 17.84
CA PRO A 420 -4.41 -17.01 19.25
C PRO A 420 -3.63 -15.76 19.73
N LEU A 421 -2.99 -15.01 18.84
CA LEU A 421 -2.13 -13.87 19.18
C LEU A 421 -2.86 -12.55 18.95
N SER A 422 -3.74 -12.20 19.89
CA SER A 422 -4.46 -10.92 19.84
C SER A 422 -4.14 -9.99 21.02
N SER A 423 -3.11 -9.16 20.82
CA SER A 423 -2.72 -8.11 21.79
C SER A 423 -3.76 -6.98 21.93
N LEU A 424 -4.63 -6.81 20.92
CA LEU A 424 -5.64 -5.74 20.89
C LEU A 424 -7.00 -6.17 21.46
N ASP A 425 -7.15 -7.43 21.87
CA ASP A 425 -8.42 -8.00 22.35
C ASP A 425 -8.60 -7.94 23.87
N ASP A 426 -7.65 -7.33 24.58
CA ASP A 426 -7.64 -7.28 26.05
C ASP A 426 -8.03 -5.89 26.56
N THR A 427 -7.08 -5.12 27.08
CA THR A 427 -7.32 -3.91 27.87
C THR A 427 -7.00 -2.61 27.13
N VAL A 428 -6.80 -2.68 25.81
CA VAL A 428 -6.40 -1.51 24.99
C VAL A 428 -7.51 -0.46 24.98
N THR A 429 -7.12 0.77 25.33
CA THR A 429 -8.01 1.94 25.42
C THR A 429 -7.72 2.99 24.36
N LEU A 430 -6.53 2.96 23.75
CA LEU A 430 -6.10 3.87 22.70
C LEU A 430 -5.22 3.17 21.67
N VAL A 431 -5.60 3.26 20.40
CA VAL A 431 -4.73 3.01 19.23
C VAL A 431 -4.59 4.33 18.49
N ASP A 432 -3.39 4.92 18.53
CA ASP A 432 -3.12 6.26 17.99
C ASP A 432 -2.11 6.18 16.84
N ALA A 433 -2.60 6.29 15.61
CA ALA A 433 -1.82 6.38 14.38
C ALA A 433 -1.79 7.79 13.78
N SER A 434 -2.22 8.83 14.50
CA SER A 434 -2.45 10.21 14.00
C SER A 434 -1.22 10.95 13.42
N THR A 435 -0.05 10.31 13.40
CA THR A 435 1.19 10.83 12.80
C THR A 435 1.83 9.85 11.81
N PHE A 436 1.11 8.80 11.41
CA PHE A 436 1.53 7.78 10.46
C PHE A 436 1.28 8.25 9.02
N ASP A 437 2.30 8.18 8.17
CA ASP A 437 2.30 8.72 6.80
C ASP A 437 2.40 7.60 5.75
N ALA A 438 1.61 6.54 5.92
CA ALA A 438 1.46 5.41 5.01
C ALA A 438 0.16 4.65 5.30
N ASP A 439 -0.25 3.77 4.39
CA ASP A 439 -1.50 3.00 4.53
C ASP A 439 -1.43 2.04 5.74
N LEU A 440 -2.50 2.00 6.54
CA LEU A 440 -2.62 1.18 7.75
C LEU A 440 -3.69 0.11 7.57
N THR A 441 -3.46 -1.06 8.14
CA THR A 441 -4.50 -2.08 8.29
C THR A 441 -4.43 -2.71 9.68
N VAL A 442 -5.49 -2.56 10.47
CA VAL A 442 -5.67 -3.18 11.78
C VAL A 442 -7.00 -3.92 11.80
N THR A 443 -6.96 -5.25 11.91
CA THR A 443 -8.14 -6.11 11.75
C THR A 443 -8.62 -6.72 13.07
N ASN A 444 -9.88 -7.16 13.12
CA ASN A 444 -10.46 -8.01 14.18
C ASN A 444 -10.21 -7.57 15.64
N VAL A 445 -10.24 -6.28 15.96
CA VAL A 445 -9.95 -5.78 17.32
C VAL A 445 -11.17 -5.99 18.24
N THR A 446 -11.03 -6.79 19.31
CA THR A 446 -12.15 -7.19 20.20
C THR A 446 -11.94 -6.75 21.67
N PRO A 447 -11.86 -5.44 21.97
CA PRO A 447 -11.46 -4.92 23.27
C PRO A 447 -12.49 -5.26 24.37
N THR A 448 -12.01 -5.44 25.61
CA THR A 448 -12.88 -5.72 26.78
C THR A 448 -13.56 -4.49 27.38
N GLY A 449 -13.26 -3.30 26.88
CA GLY A 449 -13.81 -2.02 27.34
C GLY A 449 -13.72 -0.92 26.27
N ASP A 450 -13.95 0.33 26.68
CA ASP A 450 -13.95 1.50 25.80
C ASP A 450 -12.60 1.68 25.07
N LEU A 451 -12.65 1.94 23.75
CA LEU A 451 -11.48 2.09 22.87
C LEU A 451 -11.59 3.36 22.03
N GLU A 452 -10.51 4.16 22.00
CA GLU A 452 -10.30 5.23 21.04
C GLU A 452 -9.34 4.76 19.92
N PHE A 453 -9.77 4.82 18.65
CA PHE A 453 -8.92 4.65 17.47
C PHE A 453 -8.78 5.98 16.72
N LYS A 454 -7.56 6.28 16.29
CA LYS A 454 -7.22 7.39 15.39
C LYS A 454 -6.33 6.80 14.29
N GLY A 455 -6.78 6.81 13.04
CA GLY A 455 -5.92 6.55 11.89
C GLY A 455 -4.94 7.71 11.65
N GLY A 456 -4.22 7.62 10.54
CA GLY A 456 -3.11 8.49 10.16
C GLY A 456 -3.46 9.51 9.08
N LEU A 457 -2.59 9.58 8.08
CA LEU A 457 -2.55 10.61 7.04
C LEU A 457 -2.68 10.03 5.62
N LYS A 458 -3.07 8.76 5.51
CA LYS A 458 -3.23 7.94 4.30
C LYS A 458 -4.39 6.96 4.52
N VAL A 459 -4.58 5.98 3.63
CA VAL A 459 -5.71 5.06 3.73
C VAL A 459 -5.57 4.14 4.96
N ASP A 460 -6.44 4.32 5.93
CA ASP A 460 -6.54 3.50 7.13
C ASP A 460 -7.70 2.49 7.00
N THR A 461 -7.43 1.21 7.28
CA THR A 461 -8.45 0.17 7.45
C THR A 461 -8.48 -0.30 8.89
N PHE A 462 -9.61 -0.12 9.57
CA PHE A 462 -9.80 -0.52 10.98
C PHE A 462 -11.05 -1.39 11.15
N THR A 463 -10.95 -2.50 11.88
CA THR A 463 -12.09 -3.38 12.18
C THR A 463 -12.27 -3.58 13.68
N LEU A 464 -13.34 -3.01 14.23
CA LEU A 464 -13.83 -3.24 15.59
C LEU A 464 -14.86 -4.39 15.59
N ASN A 465 -14.71 -5.37 16.47
CA ASN A 465 -15.69 -6.43 16.70
C ASN A 465 -15.90 -6.62 18.22
N ALA A 466 -16.56 -5.63 18.83
CA ALA A 466 -16.74 -5.56 20.28
C ALA A 466 -18.17 -5.93 20.69
N ALA A 467 -18.32 -6.81 21.68
CA ALA A 467 -19.64 -7.20 22.18
C ALA A 467 -20.27 -6.15 23.12
N THR A 468 -19.46 -5.25 23.69
CA THR A 468 -19.86 -4.18 24.62
C THR A 468 -18.79 -3.09 24.67
N GLY A 469 -19.19 -1.85 24.92
CA GLY A 469 -18.28 -0.72 25.17
C GLY A 469 -18.78 0.57 24.51
N ASN A 470 -18.16 1.70 24.85
CA ASN A 470 -18.33 2.97 24.17
C ASN A 470 -17.04 3.29 23.42
N HIS A 471 -17.02 3.09 22.11
CA HIS A 471 -15.80 3.24 21.31
C HIS A 471 -15.85 4.55 20.51
N THR A 472 -14.70 5.15 20.26
CA THR A 472 -14.54 6.31 19.37
C THR A 472 -13.58 5.94 18.27
N LEU A 473 -14.02 6.01 17.01
CA LEU A 473 -13.20 5.72 15.84
C LEU A 473 -13.10 6.98 14.98
N SER A 474 -11.90 7.28 14.50
CA SER A 474 -11.62 8.33 13.52
C SER A 474 -10.74 7.71 12.43
N GLY A 475 -11.10 7.90 11.16
CA GLY A 475 -10.24 7.57 10.02
C GLY A 475 -9.03 8.49 10.06
N GLY A 476 -9.20 9.73 9.63
CA GLY A 476 -8.14 10.74 9.70
C GLY A 476 -8.12 11.57 8.44
N ALA A 477 -7.19 11.27 7.54
CA ALA A 477 -7.14 11.85 6.21
C ALA A 477 -6.72 10.78 5.20
N GLY A 478 -7.64 10.40 4.32
CA GLY A 478 -7.51 9.23 3.45
C GLY A 478 -8.90 8.77 3.00
N GLU A 479 -8.97 7.78 2.11
CA GLU A 479 -10.25 7.12 1.82
C GLU A 479 -10.43 5.93 2.77
N ASP A 480 -10.84 6.21 4.01
CA ASP A 480 -10.70 5.28 5.13
C ASP A 480 -11.83 4.26 5.23
N ASN A 481 -11.50 3.06 5.73
CA ASN A 481 -12.41 1.92 5.81
C ASN A 481 -12.59 1.49 7.28
N LEU A 482 -13.62 2.03 7.93
CA LEU A 482 -13.94 1.80 9.34
C LEU A 482 -15.07 0.78 9.47
N THR A 483 -14.78 -0.40 10.00
CA THR A 483 -15.75 -1.49 10.16
C THR A 483 -16.09 -1.71 11.63
N VAL A 484 -17.38 -1.80 11.94
CA VAL A 484 -17.93 -1.99 13.30
C VAL A 484 -18.80 -3.26 13.34
N GLY A 485 -18.65 -4.04 14.40
CA GLY A 485 -19.48 -5.23 14.66
C GLY A 485 -19.68 -5.51 16.13
N GLY A 486 -20.77 -6.23 16.44
CA GLY A 486 -21.22 -6.54 17.78
C GLY A 486 -22.12 -5.45 18.39
N ASP A 487 -22.80 -5.78 19.50
CA ASP A 487 -23.81 -4.94 20.15
C ASP A 487 -23.19 -3.85 21.07
N ASN A 488 -22.20 -3.11 20.56
CA ASN A 488 -21.54 -2.01 21.28
C ASN A 488 -22.15 -0.63 20.92
N THR A 489 -21.59 0.46 21.45
CA THR A 489 -21.96 1.83 21.06
C THR A 489 -20.74 2.57 20.53
N VAL A 490 -20.87 3.20 19.37
CA VAL A 490 -19.76 3.90 18.71
C VAL A 490 -20.04 5.39 18.47
N LYS A 491 -18.97 6.17 18.53
CA LYS A 491 -18.85 7.44 17.82
C LYS A 491 -17.83 7.24 16.69
N VAL A 492 -18.27 7.31 15.44
CA VAL A 492 -17.42 7.17 14.26
C VAL A 492 -17.36 8.49 13.50
N SER A 493 -16.15 8.87 13.11
CA SER A 493 -15.82 9.96 12.18
C SER A 493 -15.03 9.33 11.03
N GLY A 494 -15.38 9.66 9.80
CA GLY A 494 -14.54 9.39 8.63
C GLY A 494 -13.29 10.26 8.74
N GLY A 495 -13.36 11.46 8.17
CA GLY A 495 -12.33 12.48 8.34
C GLY A 495 -12.28 13.45 7.16
N ASP A 496 -11.08 13.58 6.59
CA ASP A 496 -10.84 14.22 5.29
C ASP A 496 -10.81 13.15 4.17
N ASP A 497 -11.38 13.48 3.00
CA ASP A 497 -11.57 12.64 1.80
C ASP A 497 -12.81 11.69 1.84
N ASN A 498 -12.85 10.57 1.10
CA ASN A 498 -14.09 9.80 0.86
C ASN A 498 -14.11 8.50 1.68
N ASP A 499 -14.80 8.51 2.83
CA ASP A 499 -14.75 7.41 3.78
C ASP A 499 -15.87 6.38 3.62
N ARG A 500 -15.59 5.15 4.05
CA ARG A 500 -16.57 4.06 4.19
C ARG A 500 -16.65 3.57 5.63
N ILE A 501 -17.78 3.85 6.26
CA ILE A 501 -18.15 3.35 7.59
C ILE A 501 -19.09 2.15 7.39
N THR A 502 -18.70 0.95 7.82
CA THR A 502 -19.45 -0.29 7.61
C THR A 502 -19.91 -0.90 8.94
N PHE A 503 -21.23 -1.12 9.10
CA PHE A 503 -21.80 -1.89 10.19
C PHE A 503 -22.09 -3.32 9.75
N THR A 504 -21.39 -4.28 10.35
CA THR A 504 -21.61 -5.71 10.15
C THR A 504 -22.84 -6.22 10.90
N SER A 505 -23.10 -5.61 12.07
CA SER A 505 -24.18 -5.94 13.01
C SER A 505 -24.28 -4.85 14.09
N GLY A 506 -25.37 -4.85 14.84
CA GLY A 506 -25.45 -4.12 16.11
C GLY A 506 -25.67 -2.60 16.00
N PHE A 507 -26.01 -2.08 14.81
CA PHE A 507 -26.28 -0.65 14.65
C PHE A 507 -27.54 -0.21 15.43
N THR A 508 -27.43 0.89 16.17
CA THR A 508 -28.47 1.42 17.06
C THR A 508 -28.62 2.94 16.98
N LYS A 509 -29.70 3.46 17.55
CA LYS A 509 -29.90 4.92 17.74
C LYS A 509 -29.01 5.55 18.82
N THR A 510 -28.14 4.78 19.47
CA THR A 510 -27.13 5.31 20.39
C THR A 510 -25.80 5.62 19.70
N ASP A 511 -25.59 5.10 18.49
CA ASP A 511 -24.40 5.35 17.70
C ASP A 511 -24.42 6.75 17.09
N ILE A 512 -23.24 7.33 16.91
CA ILE A 512 -23.03 8.67 16.36
C ILE A 512 -22.09 8.56 15.17
N ILE A 513 -22.57 8.92 13.98
CA ILE A 513 -21.88 8.75 12.71
C ILE A 513 -21.68 10.11 12.04
N ALA A 514 -20.43 10.47 11.80
CA ALA A 514 -20.04 11.58 10.97
C ALA A 514 -19.22 11.05 9.78
N GLY A 515 -19.62 11.40 8.56
CA GLY A 515 -18.74 11.27 7.40
C GLY A 515 -17.69 12.39 7.35
N ASP A 516 -18.02 13.56 7.92
CA ASP A 516 -17.20 14.77 7.89
C ASP A 516 -17.00 15.35 6.47
N ALA A 517 -15.79 15.40 5.90
CA ALA A 517 -15.56 15.97 4.56
C ALA A 517 -15.75 14.94 3.43
N GLY A 518 -15.65 15.35 2.17
CA GLY A 518 -15.76 14.44 1.01
C GLY A 518 -17.14 13.83 0.74
N VAL A 519 -17.17 12.63 0.15
CA VAL A 519 -18.38 11.89 -0.27
C VAL A 519 -18.42 10.53 0.41
N ASN A 520 -19.10 10.47 1.56
CA ASN A 520 -19.00 9.37 2.49
C ASN A 520 -20.10 8.32 2.32
N THR A 521 -19.72 7.08 2.61
CA THR A 521 -20.57 5.90 2.54
C THR A 521 -20.82 5.32 3.92
N LEU A 522 -22.10 5.21 4.31
CA LEU A 522 -22.52 4.37 5.42
C LEU A 522 -23.08 3.05 4.87
N ALA A 523 -22.38 1.95 5.18
CA ALA A 523 -22.65 0.62 4.67
C ALA A 523 -23.20 -0.32 5.75
N PHE A 524 -24.08 -1.25 5.35
CA PHE A 524 -24.69 -2.24 6.23
C PHE A 524 -24.57 -3.65 5.65
N GLU A 525 -23.94 -4.56 6.39
CA GLU A 525 -23.97 -6.01 6.10
C GLU A 525 -25.22 -6.70 6.65
N ASN A 526 -25.91 -6.04 7.58
CA ASN A 526 -27.25 -6.43 8.00
C ASN A 526 -28.26 -5.37 7.50
N SER A 527 -28.88 -5.62 6.34
CA SER A 527 -29.83 -4.70 5.72
C SER A 527 -31.03 -4.37 6.62
N ALA A 528 -31.39 -5.26 7.54
CA ALA A 528 -32.47 -5.03 8.51
C ALA A 528 -32.21 -3.84 9.46
N ASP A 529 -30.95 -3.51 9.75
CA ASP A 529 -30.60 -2.42 10.66
C ASP A 529 -30.86 -1.04 10.00
N ALA A 530 -30.52 -0.91 8.71
CA ALA A 530 -30.88 0.26 7.91
C ALA A 530 -32.40 0.38 7.67
N GLU A 531 -33.08 -0.75 7.46
CA GLU A 531 -34.53 -0.82 7.22
C GLU A 531 -35.36 -0.54 8.48
N ALA A 532 -34.77 -0.64 9.69
CA ALA A 532 -35.42 -0.31 10.94
C ALA A 532 -35.57 1.21 11.18
N ILE A 533 -34.85 2.05 10.43
CA ILE A 533 -34.90 3.51 10.56
C ILE A 533 -36.24 4.04 10.02
N THR A 534 -37.10 4.46 10.96
CA THR A 534 -38.49 4.87 10.74
C THR A 534 -38.78 6.32 11.19
N ALA A 535 -37.75 7.04 11.61
CA ALA A 535 -37.74 8.48 11.87
C ALA A 535 -36.31 9.01 11.67
N GLU A 536 -36.19 10.28 11.29
CA GLU A 536 -34.93 11.03 11.11
C GLU A 536 -33.96 10.77 12.28
N ASP A 537 -32.72 10.45 11.94
CA ASP A 537 -31.67 10.18 12.93
C ASP A 537 -30.63 11.31 12.96
N ALA A 538 -30.76 12.19 13.96
CA ALA A 538 -29.88 13.35 14.14
C ALA A 538 -28.45 12.99 14.55
N ASN A 539 -28.17 11.70 14.84
CA ASN A 539 -26.83 11.22 15.10
C ASN A 539 -26.04 10.88 13.83
N ILE A 540 -26.68 10.89 12.65
CA ILE A 540 -26.05 10.61 11.35
C ILE A 540 -25.87 11.93 10.60
N THR A 541 -24.63 12.26 10.22
CA THR A 541 -24.27 13.53 9.57
C THR A 541 -23.18 13.34 8.51
N GLY A 542 -23.19 14.15 7.46
CA GLY A 542 -22.12 14.15 6.45
C GLY A 542 -22.03 12.88 5.58
N ILE A 543 -23.10 12.07 5.52
CA ILE A 543 -23.21 10.88 4.68
C ILE A 543 -23.98 11.22 3.40
N GLN A 544 -23.44 10.84 2.23
CA GLN A 544 -24.07 11.06 0.92
C GLN A 544 -24.51 9.75 0.25
N THR A 545 -23.85 8.64 0.60
CA THR A 545 -24.12 7.30 0.07
C THR A 545 -24.56 6.34 1.17
N LEU A 546 -25.65 5.61 0.96
CA LEU A 546 -26.01 4.43 1.75
C LEU A 546 -25.74 3.16 0.95
N ALA A 547 -25.04 2.19 1.53
CA ALA A 547 -24.74 0.92 0.88
C ALA A 547 -25.35 -0.28 1.64
N LEU A 548 -25.99 -1.19 0.92
CA LEU A 548 -26.45 -2.48 1.44
C LEU A 548 -25.58 -3.59 0.84
N THR A 549 -24.67 -4.13 1.66
CA THR A 549 -23.74 -5.19 1.22
C THR A 549 -24.46 -6.54 1.17
N ALA A 550 -25.35 -6.80 2.13
CA ALA A 550 -26.32 -7.88 2.06
C ALA A 550 -27.58 -7.47 1.27
N PRO A 551 -28.31 -8.43 0.67
CA PRO A 551 -29.55 -8.13 -0.05
C PRO A 551 -30.60 -7.45 0.85
N GLY A 552 -31.23 -6.39 0.34
CA GLY A 552 -32.38 -5.75 1.03
C GLY A 552 -33.54 -6.72 1.26
N THR A 553 -34.19 -6.64 2.43
CA THR A 553 -35.25 -7.56 2.84
C THR A 553 -36.49 -7.45 1.96
N ALA A 554 -37.08 -8.59 1.58
CA ALA A 554 -38.27 -8.60 0.74
C ALA A 554 -39.46 -7.85 1.39
N ALA A 555 -40.02 -6.91 0.62
CA ALA A 555 -41.07 -5.96 0.99
C ALA A 555 -40.72 -4.91 2.07
N ALA A 556 -39.44 -4.77 2.44
CA ALA A 556 -38.99 -3.67 3.30
C ALA A 556 -38.91 -2.33 2.55
N THR A 557 -38.66 -1.27 3.32
CA THR A 557 -38.50 0.11 2.82
C THR A 557 -37.24 0.72 3.42
N LEU A 558 -36.27 1.05 2.57
CA LEU A 558 -35.13 1.88 2.97
C LEU A 558 -35.56 3.35 2.99
N ARG A 559 -35.42 3.99 4.14
CA ARG A 559 -35.75 5.41 4.36
C ARG A 559 -34.49 6.27 4.27
N ALA A 560 -33.89 6.36 3.08
CA ALA A 560 -32.70 7.18 2.85
C ALA A 560 -32.94 8.67 3.23
N ASP A 561 -34.19 9.13 3.08
CA ASP A 561 -34.70 10.42 3.55
C ASP A 561 -34.73 10.63 5.09
N PHE A 562 -34.21 9.69 5.88
CA PHE A 562 -34.05 9.80 7.33
C PHE A 562 -32.60 9.71 7.82
N PHE A 563 -31.62 9.51 6.93
CA PHE A 563 -30.17 9.48 7.26
C PHE A 563 -29.52 10.87 7.09
N GLY A 564 -30.29 11.94 7.31
CA GLY A 564 -29.91 13.32 7.02
C GLY A 564 -30.31 13.79 5.61
N ASN A 565 -30.09 15.08 5.35
CA ASN A 565 -30.51 15.74 4.10
C ASN A 565 -29.53 15.52 2.93
N ASP A 566 -28.32 15.03 3.21
CA ASP A 566 -27.23 14.96 2.23
C ASP A 566 -27.22 13.65 1.43
N VAL A 567 -27.91 12.61 1.92
CA VAL A 567 -28.02 11.32 1.23
C VAL A 567 -28.80 11.48 -0.06
N ASN A 568 -28.08 11.29 -1.17
CA ASN A 568 -28.59 11.34 -2.54
C ASN A 568 -28.29 10.04 -3.32
N THR A 569 -27.41 9.17 -2.80
CA THR A 569 -27.00 7.93 -3.47
C THR A 569 -27.33 6.72 -2.59
N VAL A 570 -27.91 5.69 -3.21
CA VAL A 570 -28.09 4.36 -2.60
C VAL A 570 -27.42 3.32 -3.49
N THR A 571 -26.61 2.44 -2.89
CA THR A 571 -25.93 1.34 -3.58
C THR A 571 -26.44 0.00 -3.05
N LEU A 572 -27.05 -0.78 -3.93
CA LEU A 572 -27.51 -2.15 -3.67
C LEU A 572 -26.45 -3.14 -4.14
N GLU A 573 -25.37 -3.27 -3.37
CA GLU A 573 -24.25 -4.18 -3.64
C GLU A 573 -24.75 -5.63 -3.62
N GLY A 574 -25.47 -6.01 -2.55
CA GLY A 574 -26.13 -7.32 -2.42
C GLY A 574 -27.42 -7.49 -3.22
N GLY A 575 -27.91 -6.45 -3.90
CA GLY A 575 -29.22 -6.45 -4.55
C GLY A 575 -30.38 -6.53 -3.55
N THR A 576 -31.43 -7.30 -3.86
CA THR A 576 -32.61 -7.44 -2.96
C THR A 576 -33.19 -8.85 -2.98
N ALA A 577 -33.68 -9.33 -1.83
CA ALA A 577 -34.33 -10.64 -1.70
C ALA A 577 -35.73 -10.74 -2.35
N GLY A 578 -36.36 -9.61 -2.68
CA GLY A 578 -37.70 -9.55 -3.25
C GLY A 578 -38.07 -8.16 -3.75
N ALA A 579 -39.37 -7.82 -3.77
CA ALA A 579 -39.78 -6.44 -4.01
C ALA A 579 -39.21 -5.51 -2.93
N TYR A 580 -38.86 -4.28 -3.28
CA TYR A 580 -38.15 -3.37 -2.37
C TYR A 580 -38.57 -1.92 -2.59
N THR A 581 -38.63 -1.13 -1.52
CA THR A 581 -38.97 0.30 -1.61
C THR A 581 -37.80 1.15 -1.15
N ILE A 582 -37.50 2.24 -1.86
CA ILE A 582 -36.49 3.22 -1.45
C ILE A 582 -37.15 4.60 -1.47
N ARG A 583 -37.09 5.28 -0.33
CA ARG A 583 -37.50 6.69 -0.18
C ARG A 583 -36.27 7.57 -0.09
N TYR A 584 -36.15 8.51 -1.02
CA TYR A 584 -35.05 9.44 -1.19
C TYR A 584 -35.40 10.85 -0.70
N ASN A 585 -34.34 11.64 -0.45
CA ASN A 585 -34.45 13.08 -0.30
C ASN A 585 -34.95 13.76 -1.59
N THR A 586 -35.24 15.05 -1.51
CA THR A 586 -35.67 15.87 -2.66
C THR A 586 -34.50 16.15 -3.62
N GLY A 587 -34.75 16.20 -4.92
CA GLY A 587 -33.77 16.56 -5.96
C GLY A 587 -33.31 15.40 -6.83
N GLU A 588 -32.09 15.50 -7.36
CA GLU A 588 -31.47 14.42 -8.13
C GLU A 588 -30.92 13.34 -7.19
N ASN A 589 -31.32 12.09 -7.41
CA ASN A 589 -30.90 10.93 -6.63
C ASN A 589 -30.35 9.83 -7.54
N THR A 590 -29.49 8.98 -6.99
CA THR A 590 -28.80 7.90 -7.70
C THR A 590 -29.03 6.56 -7.00
N LEU A 591 -29.31 5.52 -7.79
CA LEU A 591 -29.44 4.14 -7.38
C LEU A 591 -28.42 3.29 -8.14
N ASN A 592 -27.34 2.88 -7.49
CA ASN A 592 -26.39 1.92 -8.04
C ASN A 592 -26.88 0.50 -7.74
N ILE A 593 -26.89 -0.36 -8.76
CA ILE A 593 -27.30 -1.76 -8.63
C ILE A 593 -26.17 -2.64 -9.15
N TRP A 594 -25.59 -3.47 -8.28
CA TRP A 594 -24.51 -4.40 -8.67
C TRP A 594 -25.04 -5.84 -8.83
N ASN A 595 -26.12 -6.18 -8.13
CA ASN A 595 -26.74 -7.52 -8.16
C ASN A 595 -28.24 -7.46 -8.46
N LYS A 596 -28.85 -8.60 -8.76
CA LYS A 596 -30.26 -8.72 -9.14
C LYS A 596 -31.21 -8.14 -8.07
N THR A 597 -32.33 -7.56 -8.51
CA THR A 597 -33.37 -7.03 -7.62
C THR A 597 -34.76 -7.55 -7.99
N GLY A 598 -35.70 -7.49 -7.04
CA GLY A 598 -37.11 -7.70 -7.32
C GLY A 598 -37.76 -6.44 -7.91
N ALA A 599 -39.07 -6.29 -7.74
CA ALA A 599 -39.75 -5.07 -8.19
C ALA A 599 -39.40 -3.91 -7.25
N LEU A 600 -38.78 -2.86 -7.80
CA LEU A 600 -38.39 -1.66 -7.08
C LEU A 600 -39.54 -0.65 -7.06
N SER A 601 -39.74 -0.01 -5.92
CA SER A 601 -40.62 1.16 -5.74
C SER A 601 -39.77 2.33 -5.28
N LEU A 602 -39.54 3.29 -6.16
CA LEU A 602 -38.67 4.44 -5.93
C LEU A 602 -39.53 5.68 -5.69
N ALA A 603 -39.19 6.46 -4.67
CA ALA A 603 -39.93 7.67 -4.32
C ALA A 603 -39.01 8.76 -3.80
N THR A 604 -39.19 9.98 -4.28
CA THR A 604 -38.52 11.19 -3.81
C THR A 604 -39.45 11.96 -2.87
N ASN A 605 -38.95 12.48 -1.75
CA ASN A 605 -39.78 13.19 -0.76
C ASN A 605 -40.24 14.61 -1.21
N GLY A 606 -40.20 14.89 -2.51
CA GLY A 606 -40.33 16.22 -3.09
C GLY A 606 -41.74 16.62 -3.51
N THR A 607 -41.88 17.90 -3.82
CA THR A 607 -43.13 18.57 -4.23
C THR A 607 -42.90 19.55 -5.38
N ALA A 608 -41.76 19.43 -6.09
CA ALA A 608 -41.27 20.41 -7.05
C ALA A 608 -40.68 19.75 -8.30
N THR A 609 -40.80 20.45 -9.43
CA THR A 609 -40.74 19.91 -10.81
C THR A 609 -39.33 19.63 -11.34
N THR A 610 -38.45 19.04 -10.54
CA THR A 610 -37.03 18.78 -10.86
C THR A 610 -36.50 17.50 -10.19
N ASP A 611 -37.37 16.62 -9.69
CA ASP A 611 -37.00 15.40 -9.01
C ASP A 611 -36.66 14.31 -10.04
N LYS A 612 -35.46 13.71 -9.91
CA LYS A 612 -34.90 12.77 -10.88
C LYS A 612 -34.26 11.60 -10.16
N VAL A 613 -34.47 10.39 -10.68
CA VAL A 613 -33.77 9.20 -10.21
C VAL A 613 -32.93 8.62 -11.35
N THR A 614 -31.63 8.50 -11.12
CA THR A 614 -30.69 7.83 -12.03
C THR A 614 -30.43 6.42 -11.51
N VAL A 615 -30.74 5.39 -12.29
CA VAL A 615 -30.54 3.98 -11.94
C VAL A 615 -29.36 3.44 -12.75
N ASN A 616 -28.24 3.18 -12.09
CA ASN A 616 -27.02 2.70 -12.73
C ASN A 616 -26.97 1.17 -12.70
N LEU A 617 -26.95 0.56 -13.88
CA LEU A 617 -26.75 -0.86 -14.12
C LEU A 617 -25.35 -1.02 -14.70
N VAL A 618 -24.38 -1.38 -13.85
CA VAL A 618 -22.94 -1.41 -14.20
C VAL A 618 -22.23 -2.70 -13.76
N GLY A 619 -22.91 -3.57 -13.02
CA GLY A 619 -22.30 -4.75 -12.37
C GLY A 619 -21.55 -4.38 -11.09
N ASP A 620 -20.95 -5.37 -10.45
CA ASP A 620 -20.03 -5.16 -9.33
C ASP A 620 -18.64 -4.77 -9.90
N PRO A 621 -18.10 -3.58 -9.59
CA PRO A 621 -16.80 -3.15 -10.09
C PRO A 621 -15.62 -3.98 -9.56
N GLY A 622 -15.81 -4.79 -8.50
CA GLY A 622 -14.80 -5.65 -7.89
C GLY A 622 -14.82 -7.13 -8.34
N ASP A 623 -15.94 -7.66 -8.84
CA ASP A 623 -16.05 -9.08 -9.20
C ASP A 623 -15.61 -9.36 -10.65
N ALA A 624 -14.31 -9.60 -10.82
CA ALA A 624 -13.69 -10.03 -12.08
C ALA A 624 -14.03 -11.49 -12.47
N GLY A 625 -15.32 -11.82 -12.52
CA GLY A 625 -15.83 -13.16 -12.87
C GLY A 625 -17.35 -13.27 -13.05
N ALA A 626 -18.13 -12.31 -12.55
CA ALA A 626 -19.59 -12.30 -12.71
C ALA A 626 -20.05 -12.05 -14.16
N THR A 627 -21.26 -12.50 -14.49
CA THR A 627 -22.00 -11.95 -15.64
C THR A 627 -22.67 -10.66 -15.19
N ASN A 628 -22.21 -9.51 -15.68
CA ASN A 628 -22.75 -8.18 -15.38
C ASN A 628 -24.22 -7.95 -15.83
N ASP A 629 -24.89 -8.98 -16.38
CA ASP A 629 -26.30 -8.94 -16.82
C ASP A 629 -27.28 -8.80 -15.64
N ILE A 630 -27.38 -7.60 -15.08
CA ILE A 630 -28.33 -7.26 -14.00
C ILE A 630 -29.78 -7.50 -14.43
N LYS A 631 -30.56 -8.05 -13.50
CA LYS A 631 -32.00 -8.30 -13.64
C LYS A 631 -32.80 -7.61 -12.55
N ILE A 632 -33.81 -6.86 -12.95
CA ILE A 632 -34.70 -6.09 -12.07
C ILE A 632 -36.14 -6.58 -12.26
N GLY A 633 -36.88 -6.77 -11.17
CA GLY A 633 -38.26 -7.27 -11.21
C GLY A 633 -39.28 -6.33 -11.87
N GLY A 634 -38.96 -5.03 -11.92
CA GLY A 634 -39.78 -3.92 -12.43
C GLY A 634 -39.41 -2.63 -11.69
N ILE A 635 -39.77 -1.45 -12.23
CA ILE A 635 -39.55 -0.16 -11.56
C ILE A 635 -40.90 0.57 -11.46
N LYS A 636 -41.26 1.00 -10.26
CA LYS A 636 -42.41 1.87 -10.00
C LYS A 636 -41.92 3.18 -9.42
N LEU A 637 -42.41 4.28 -9.94
CA LEU A 637 -42.17 5.63 -9.44
C LEU A 637 -43.47 6.25 -8.94
N ASN A 638 -43.33 7.33 -8.18
CA ASN A 638 -44.44 8.13 -7.64
C ASN A 638 -45.46 7.31 -6.80
N PRO A 639 -45.05 6.38 -5.91
CA PRO A 639 -45.98 5.64 -5.07
C PRO A 639 -46.76 6.58 -4.15
N VAL A 640 -48.06 6.31 -3.99
CA VAL A 640 -48.93 7.08 -3.08
C VAL A 640 -48.67 6.63 -1.64
N ASP A 641 -48.07 7.49 -0.83
CA ASP A 641 -47.84 7.25 0.59
C ASP A 641 -48.90 8.01 1.43
N GLY A 642 -49.90 7.27 1.89
CA GLY A 642 -51.04 7.82 2.63
C GLY A 642 -51.87 8.80 1.79
N THR A 643 -51.69 10.10 2.03
CA THR A 643 -52.35 11.19 1.30
C THR A 643 -51.38 12.07 0.51
N THR A 644 -50.07 11.80 0.59
CA THR A 644 -49.04 12.60 -0.05
C THR A 644 -48.65 11.96 -1.37
N LYS A 645 -48.81 12.69 -2.47
CA LYS A 645 -48.18 12.32 -3.74
C LYS A 645 -46.70 12.69 -3.67
N LEU A 646 -45.86 11.73 -4.05
CA LEU A 646 -44.41 11.87 -4.20
C LEU A 646 -44.14 11.91 -5.70
N PHE A 647 -43.28 12.83 -6.16
CA PHE A 647 -43.12 13.13 -7.59
C PHE A 647 -41.66 12.98 -8.02
N THR A 648 -41.46 12.23 -9.10
CA THR A 648 -40.24 12.12 -9.88
C THR A 648 -40.66 12.33 -11.33
N GLU A 649 -40.12 13.36 -12.01
CA GLU A 649 -40.44 13.66 -13.41
C GLU A 649 -39.60 12.82 -14.40
N SER A 650 -38.38 12.47 -14.00
CA SER A 650 -37.41 11.82 -14.87
C SER A 650 -36.78 10.59 -14.21
N LEU A 651 -36.87 9.46 -14.91
CA LEU A 651 -36.06 8.27 -14.67
C LEU A 651 -34.94 8.24 -15.71
N VAL A 652 -33.69 8.22 -15.28
CA VAL A 652 -32.56 7.86 -16.15
C VAL A 652 -32.13 6.44 -15.79
N ILE A 653 -31.86 5.61 -16.79
CA ILE A 653 -31.27 4.28 -16.62
C ILE A 653 -29.94 4.29 -17.36
N ASP A 654 -28.82 4.19 -16.65
CA ASP A 654 -27.54 3.85 -17.26
C ASP A 654 -27.45 2.33 -17.39
N SER A 655 -27.30 1.85 -18.62
CA SER A 655 -27.29 0.45 -19.01
C SER A 655 -25.92 0.17 -19.62
N SER A 656 -24.96 -0.25 -18.78
CA SER A 656 -23.54 -0.32 -19.14
C SER A 656 -22.83 -1.58 -18.63
N ASP A 657 -21.84 -2.01 -19.40
CA ASP A 657 -20.94 -3.14 -19.11
C ASP A 657 -21.62 -4.51 -18.95
N ALA A 658 -22.82 -4.68 -19.51
CA ALA A 658 -23.52 -5.97 -19.60
C ALA A 658 -22.72 -7.00 -20.42
N ALA A 659 -22.81 -8.28 -20.03
CA ALA A 659 -22.21 -9.37 -20.79
C ALA A 659 -23.03 -9.70 -22.06
N THR A 660 -24.35 -9.49 -22.02
CA THR A 660 -25.25 -9.62 -23.16
C THR A 660 -26.29 -8.51 -23.22
N VAL A 661 -27.05 -8.29 -22.13
CA VAL A 661 -28.16 -7.33 -22.05
C VAL A 661 -28.65 -7.21 -20.60
N HIS A 662 -28.90 -6.00 -20.11
CA HIS A 662 -29.64 -5.85 -18.85
C HIS A 662 -31.13 -6.13 -19.05
N THR A 663 -31.82 -6.65 -18.03
CA THR A 663 -33.25 -7.02 -18.15
C THR A 663 -34.11 -6.50 -17.01
N ILE A 664 -35.09 -5.67 -17.33
CA ILE A 664 -36.23 -5.37 -16.46
C ILE A 664 -37.34 -6.39 -16.81
N THR A 665 -37.58 -7.36 -15.92
CA THR A 665 -38.56 -8.44 -16.16
C THR A 665 -40.01 -7.98 -16.02
N GLY A 666 -40.24 -6.87 -15.33
CA GLY A 666 -41.53 -6.20 -15.21
C GLY A 666 -41.62 -4.96 -16.11
N GLY A 667 -42.53 -4.06 -15.77
CA GLY A 667 -42.66 -2.76 -16.43
C GLY A 667 -41.86 -1.66 -15.75
N ILE A 668 -41.85 -0.49 -16.38
CA ILE A 668 -41.48 0.80 -15.77
C ILE A 668 -42.79 1.59 -15.68
N THR A 669 -43.15 2.10 -14.50
CA THR A 669 -44.45 2.75 -14.31
C THR A 669 -44.33 3.96 -13.39
N PHE A 670 -44.60 5.15 -13.92
CA PHE A 670 -44.98 6.31 -13.11
C PHE A 670 -46.46 6.18 -12.75
N ASN A 671 -46.85 6.55 -11.52
CA ASN A 671 -48.27 6.69 -11.18
C ASN A 671 -48.76 8.06 -11.66
N GLU A 672 -49.50 8.04 -12.77
CA GLU A 672 -49.81 9.18 -13.62
C GLU A 672 -50.29 10.46 -12.88
N ASP A 673 -49.73 11.60 -13.29
CA ASP A 673 -50.29 12.93 -13.03
C ASP A 673 -50.32 13.78 -14.31
N SER A 674 -50.54 15.09 -14.20
CA SER A 674 -50.69 16.02 -15.33
C SER A 674 -49.34 16.61 -15.79
N ILE A 675 -48.24 15.88 -15.60
CA ILE A 675 -46.85 16.32 -15.86
C ILE A 675 -46.20 15.36 -16.85
N ALA A 676 -45.30 15.86 -17.70
CA ALA A 676 -44.69 15.05 -18.75
C ALA A 676 -43.61 14.10 -18.18
N GLU A 677 -43.88 12.80 -18.18
CA GLU A 677 -42.96 11.81 -17.58
C GLU A 677 -41.98 11.25 -18.62
N THR A 678 -40.69 11.19 -18.28
CA THR A 678 -39.62 10.76 -19.19
C THR A 678 -38.77 9.63 -18.62
N VAL A 679 -38.63 8.54 -19.39
CA VAL A 679 -37.61 7.51 -19.21
C VAL A 679 -36.48 7.75 -20.20
N THR A 680 -35.29 8.10 -19.73
CA THR A 680 -34.08 8.15 -20.56
C THR A 680 -33.24 6.89 -20.32
N VAL A 681 -32.71 6.29 -21.39
CA VAL A 681 -31.79 5.16 -21.33
C VAL A 681 -30.45 5.57 -21.95
N THR A 682 -29.39 5.42 -21.17
CA THR A 682 -28.01 5.77 -21.52
C THR A 682 -27.10 4.55 -21.39
N GLY A 683 -25.81 4.71 -21.71
CA GLY A 683 -24.79 3.69 -21.47
C GLY A 683 -24.28 3.02 -22.75
N ASN A 684 -23.58 1.90 -22.57
CA ASN A 684 -22.94 1.15 -23.66
C ASN A 684 -23.59 -0.22 -23.98
N SER A 685 -24.61 -0.62 -23.22
CA SER A 685 -25.18 -1.97 -23.24
C SER A 685 -26.69 -1.98 -23.43
N GLY A 686 -27.21 -2.94 -24.21
CA GLY A 686 -28.64 -3.04 -24.48
C GLY A 686 -29.49 -3.25 -23.23
N LEU A 687 -30.73 -2.76 -23.27
CA LEU A 687 -31.72 -2.91 -22.21
C LEU A 687 -32.97 -3.62 -22.74
N THR A 688 -33.40 -4.69 -22.07
CA THR A 688 -34.68 -5.36 -22.35
C THR A 688 -35.70 -5.04 -21.26
N VAL A 689 -36.86 -4.52 -21.65
CA VAL A 689 -38.02 -4.30 -20.76
C VAL A 689 -39.16 -5.21 -21.19
N ASN A 690 -39.51 -6.15 -20.31
CA ASN A 690 -40.49 -7.20 -20.62
C ASN A 690 -41.95 -6.73 -20.42
N GLY A 691 -42.21 -5.94 -19.38
CA GLY A 691 -43.52 -5.34 -19.11
C GLY A 691 -43.76 -4.03 -19.87
N ALA A 692 -44.91 -3.41 -19.65
CA ALA A 692 -45.23 -2.12 -20.24
C ALA A 692 -44.37 -1.00 -19.62
N ILE A 693 -43.95 -0.05 -20.45
CA ILE A 693 -43.47 1.25 -19.98
C ILE A 693 -44.68 2.20 -19.95
N VAL A 694 -44.87 2.91 -18.85
CA VAL A 694 -45.96 3.88 -18.65
C VAL A 694 -45.31 5.21 -18.33
N ALA A 695 -45.16 6.03 -19.39
CA ALA A 695 -44.55 7.36 -19.43
C ALA A 695 -44.95 8.03 -20.77
N ASP A 696 -44.75 9.34 -20.90
CA ASP A 696 -44.97 10.06 -22.18
C ASP A 696 -43.80 9.93 -23.13
N THR A 697 -42.57 9.97 -22.61
CA THR A 697 -41.35 9.91 -23.42
C THR A 697 -40.45 8.76 -22.97
N VAL A 698 -39.95 8.00 -23.94
CA VAL A 698 -38.91 6.98 -23.76
C VAL A 698 -37.76 7.31 -24.71
N ASP A 699 -36.63 7.79 -24.19
CA ASP A 699 -35.49 8.25 -24.97
C ASP A 699 -34.24 7.39 -24.71
N ALA A 700 -33.95 6.47 -25.64
CA ALA A 700 -32.73 5.67 -25.68
C ALA A 700 -31.69 6.18 -26.70
N SER A 701 -31.82 7.42 -27.20
CA SER A 701 -30.93 7.97 -28.24
C SER A 701 -29.50 8.18 -27.78
N ALA A 702 -29.28 8.27 -26.47
CA ALA A 702 -27.97 8.35 -25.83
C ALA A 702 -27.33 6.96 -25.56
N LEU A 703 -28.00 5.85 -25.87
CA LEU A 703 -27.44 4.52 -25.75
C LEU A 703 -26.50 4.22 -26.92
N THR A 704 -25.26 3.81 -26.63
CA THR A 704 -24.15 3.71 -27.59
C THR A 704 -23.75 2.29 -27.99
N GLY A 705 -24.41 1.28 -27.41
CA GLY A 705 -24.15 -0.13 -27.71
C GLY A 705 -24.57 -0.57 -29.12
N THR A 706 -24.22 -1.80 -29.49
CA THR A 706 -24.69 -2.47 -30.72
C THR A 706 -26.05 -3.17 -30.53
N THR A 707 -26.47 -3.37 -29.27
CA THR A 707 -27.83 -3.76 -28.89
C THR A 707 -28.54 -2.52 -28.35
N GLY A 708 -29.70 -2.19 -28.93
CA GLY A 708 -30.50 -1.02 -28.54
C GLY A 708 -31.50 -1.32 -27.42
N LEU A 709 -32.54 -0.50 -27.32
CA LEU A 709 -33.66 -0.72 -26.39
C LEU A 709 -34.63 -1.78 -26.95
N THR A 710 -34.94 -2.81 -26.15
CA THR A 710 -35.91 -3.86 -26.50
C THR A 710 -37.14 -3.81 -25.59
N MET A 711 -38.25 -3.33 -26.15
CA MET A 711 -39.57 -3.30 -25.54
C MET A 711 -40.38 -4.53 -25.99
N GLN A 712 -40.82 -5.36 -25.05
CA GLN A 712 -41.59 -6.58 -25.37
C GLN A 712 -43.10 -6.38 -25.23
N THR A 713 -43.52 -5.39 -24.44
CA THR A 713 -44.92 -4.96 -24.32
C THR A 713 -45.07 -3.54 -24.86
N LYS A 714 -46.25 -3.21 -25.40
CA LYS A 714 -46.63 -1.85 -25.78
C LYS A 714 -46.53 -0.85 -24.62
N ILE A 715 -46.42 0.44 -24.92
CA ILE A 715 -46.54 1.49 -23.92
C ILE A 715 -47.95 1.48 -23.32
N GLY A 716 -48.04 1.74 -22.02
CA GLY A 716 -49.27 1.69 -21.23
C GLY A 716 -49.88 3.04 -20.86
N ASN A 717 -49.36 4.16 -21.42
CA ASN A 717 -49.90 5.52 -21.24
C ASN A 717 -51.43 5.53 -21.37
N ALA A 718 -52.12 6.17 -20.42
CA ALA A 718 -53.57 6.10 -20.32
C ALA A 718 -54.32 7.23 -21.04
N ALA A 719 -53.63 8.29 -21.48
CA ALA A 719 -54.27 9.54 -21.92
C ALA A 719 -53.83 10.02 -23.32
N ASP A 720 -52.55 9.91 -23.67
CA ASP A 720 -51.96 10.55 -24.85
C ASP A 720 -51.01 9.61 -25.64
N GLY A 721 -50.55 10.08 -26.80
CA GLY A 721 -49.59 9.37 -27.65
C GLY A 721 -48.14 9.57 -27.18
N ALA A 722 -47.38 8.48 -27.13
CA ALA A 722 -46.03 8.46 -26.59
C ALA A 722 -44.97 8.89 -27.62
N THR A 723 -43.88 9.49 -27.15
CA THR A 723 -42.67 9.74 -27.94
C THR A 723 -41.59 8.71 -27.58
N VAL A 724 -41.10 7.95 -28.56
CA VAL A 724 -40.09 6.90 -28.35
C VAL A 724 -38.91 7.12 -29.28
N LEU A 725 -37.73 7.33 -28.71
CA LEU A 725 -36.46 7.49 -29.43
C LEU A 725 -35.57 6.28 -29.14
N GLY A 726 -35.06 5.61 -30.18
CA GLY A 726 -34.11 4.51 -30.06
C GLY A 726 -32.65 4.95 -30.18
N SER A 727 -31.74 3.99 -29.98
CA SER A 727 -30.30 4.18 -30.13
C SER A 727 -29.90 4.52 -31.57
N LEU A 728 -28.91 5.39 -31.72
CA LEU A 728 -28.32 5.72 -33.03
C LEU A 728 -27.42 4.61 -33.61
N THR A 729 -27.07 3.59 -32.81
CA THR A 729 -26.06 2.57 -33.16
C THR A 729 -26.52 1.13 -32.91
N GLY A 730 -27.44 0.91 -31.97
CA GLY A 730 -27.82 -0.41 -31.52
C GLY A 730 -29.19 -0.85 -32.02
N VAL A 731 -29.33 -2.13 -32.36
CA VAL A 731 -30.60 -2.69 -32.86
C VAL A 731 -31.70 -2.59 -31.80
N ASN A 732 -32.72 -1.79 -32.08
CA ASN A 732 -33.86 -1.52 -31.21
C ASN A 732 -35.08 -2.38 -31.57
N LYS A 733 -35.91 -2.65 -30.57
CA LYS A 733 -37.30 -3.11 -30.74
C LYS A 733 -38.21 -2.20 -29.94
N LEU A 734 -38.84 -1.24 -30.61
CA LEU A 734 -39.63 -0.18 -29.99
C LEU A 734 -41.13 -0.45 -30.15
N GLN A 735 -41.93 -0.07 -29.16
CA GLN A 735 -43.38 -0.19 -29.22
C GLN A 735 -44.08 1.08 -28.72
N GLY A 736 -45.07 1.54 -29.49
CA GLY A 736 -45.99 2.61 -29.13
C GLY A 736 -47.09 2.15 -28.18
N SER A 737 -48.05 3.03 -27.90
CA SER A 737 -49.17 2.88 -26.99
C SER A 737 -50.42 2.30 -27.69
N THR A 738 -51.59 2.93 -27.50
CA THR A 738 -52.80 2.77 -28.34
C THR A 738 -53.38 4.11 -28.77
N PHE A 739 -52.54 5.13 -28.83
CA PHE A 739 -52.82 6.49 -29.23
C PHE A 739 -51.85 6.92 -30.34
N ASN A 740 -51.88 8.18 -30.77
CA ASN A 740 -51.10 8.64 -31.93
C ASN A 740 -49.62 8.86 -31.53
N ASP A 741 -48.80 7.81 -31.59
CA ASP A 741 -47.41 7.87 -31.11
C ASP A 741 -46.44 8.53 -32.10
N GLN A 742 -45.26 8.91 -31.61
CA GLN A 742 -44.11 9.32 -32.42
C GLN A 742 -42.91 8.42 -32.09
N ILE A 743 -42.55 7.50 -32.98
CA ILE A 743 -41.42 6.58 -32.75
C ILE A 743 -40.32 6.87 -33.78
N LYS A 744 -39.10 7.09 -33.31
CA LYS A 744 -37.90 7.22 -34.14
C LYS A 744 -36.84 6.25 -33.66
N ALA A 745 -36.49 5.23 -34.43
CA ALA A 745 -35.59 4.18 -33.94
C ALA A 745 -34.10 4.55 -34.01
N GLY A 746 -33.66 5.23 -35.07
CA GLY A 746 -32.32 5.85 -35.12
C GLY A 746 -31.43 5.23 -36.20
N GLY A 747 -30.70 4.18 -35.84
CA GLY A 747 -29.81 3.48 -36.75
C GLY A 747 -29.63 2.00 -36.38
N ALA A 748 -29.05 1.23 -37.30
CA ALA A 748 -29.09 -0.23 -37.35
C ALA A 748 -30.46 -0.78 -37.84
N GLY A 749 -30.65 -2.10 -37.84
CA GLY A 749 -31.86 -2.74 -38.38
C GLY A 749 -32.94 -2.92 -37.34
N ASP A 750 -33.78 -1.90 -37.15
CA ASP A 750 -34.71 -1.79 -36.03
C ASP A 750 -36.06 -2.49 -36.26
N THR A 751 -36.82 -2.68 -35.18
CA THR A 751 -38.23 -3.11 -35.24
C THR A 751 -39.13 -2.12 -34.51
N LEU A 752 -40.02 -1.44 -35.24
CA LEU A 752 -40.94 -0.44 -34.69
C LEU A 752 -42.38 -0.93 -34.75
N THR A 753 -43.04 -1.03 -33.60
CA THR A 753 -44.46 -1.39 -33.50
C THR A 753 -45.29 -0.19 -33.09
N GLY A 754 -46.00 0.44 -34.03
CA GLY A 754 -46.87 1.60 -33.73
C GLY A 754 -48.15 1.21 -32.96
N ASN A 755 -48.53 -0.06 -32.97
CA ASN A 755 -49.79 -0.54 -32.41
C ASN A 755 -51.00 0.15 -33.07
N ALA A 756 -51.90 0.75 -32.29
CA ALA A 756 -53.16 1.33 -32.77
C ALA A 756 -53.15 2.84 -32.55
N GLY A 757 -53.42 3.61 -33.58
CA GLY A 757 -53.30 5.06 -33.54
C GLY A 757 -52.99 5.62 -34.93
N ALA A 758 -52.94 6.94 -35.05
CA ALA A 758 -52.39 7.61 -36.22
C ALA A 758 -50.92 8.00 -35.94
N ASP A 759 -50.08 6.97 -35.81
CA ASP A 759 -48.69 7.10 -35.35
C ASP A 759 -47.79 7.73 -36.43
N THR A 760 -46.62 8.23 -36.03
CA THR A 760 -45.52 8.62 -36.91
C THR A 760 -44.33 7.71 -36.61
N LEU A 761 -44.03 6.76 -37.50
CA LEU A 761 -42.89 5.86 -37.34
C LEU A 761 -41.76 6.24 -38.28
N THR A 762 -40.58 6.49 -37.71
CA THR A 762 -39.32 6.77 -38.42
C THR A 762 -38.32 5.69 -38.04
N GLY A 763 -37.87 4.89 -39.01
CA GLY A 763 -36.82 3.90 -38.78
C GLY A 763 -35.48 4.62 -38.58
N GLY A 764 -34.75 4.79 -39.68
CA GLY A 764 -33.68 5.77 -39.76
C GLY A 764 -32.63 5.35 -40.77
N ALA A 765 -31.49 4.87 -40.28
CA ALA A 765 -30.39 4.38 -41.10
C ALA A 765 -30.11 2.90 -40.83
N GLY A 766 -30.61 2.02 -41.71
CA GLY A 766 -30.39 0.58 -41.58
C GLY A 766 -31.31 -0.24 -42.46
N VAL A 767 -31.91 -1.27 -41.90
CA VAL A 767 -32.93 -2.09 -42.57
C VAL A 767 -34.06 -2.37 -41.58
N ASP A 768 -35.02 -1.46 -41.55
CA ASP A 768 -36.02 -1.39 -40.49
C ASP A 768 -37.28 -2.21 -40.79
N THR A 769 -37.93 -2.69 -39.73
CA THR A 769 -39.17 -3.48 -39.76
C THR A 769 -40.29 -2.75 -39.03
N PHE A 770 -41.34 -2.36 -39.74
CA PHE A 770 -42.50 -1.66 -39.17
C PHE A 770 -43.71 -2.60 -39.00
N VAL A 771 -44.38 -2.51 -37.84
CA VAL A 771 -45.57 -3.30 -37.48
C VAL A 771 -46.67 -2.35 -36.99
N GLN A 772 -47.84 -2.33 -37.63
CA GLN A 772 -48.88 -1.31 -37.39
C GLN A 772 -50.31 -1.85 -37.51
N THR A 773 -51.27 -1.15 -36.90
CA THR A 773 -52.71 -1.40 -37.03
C THR A 773 -53.50 -0.17 -37.49
N LYS A 774 -53.22 0.27 -38.73
CA LYS A 774 -54.01 1.22 -39.57
C LYS A 774 -53.91 2.72 -39.23
N ASN A 775 -53.87 3.55 -40.28
CA ASN A 775 -53.86 5.03 -40.30
C ASN A 775 -52.56 5.76 -39.91
N SER A 776 -51.49 5.07 -39.56
CA SER A 776 -50.19 5.68 -39.24
C SER A 776 -49.45 6.24 -40.48
N THR A 777 -48.59 7.23 -40.27
CA THR A 777 -47.63 7.79 -41.23
C THR A 777 -46.27 7.14 -41.03
N LEU A 778 -45.64 6.66 -42.11
CA LEU A 778 -44.27 6.13 -42.10
C LEU A 778 -43.32 7.13 -42.75
N ALA A 779 -42.20 7.43 -42.10
CA ALA A 779 -41.13 8.26 -42.66
C ALA A 779 -39.82 7.48 -42.59
N ALA A 780 -39.46 6.79 -43.67
CA ALA A 780 -38.16 6.14 -43.77
C ALA A 780 -37.03 7.18 -43.86
N GLY A 781 -35.79 6.74 -43.69
CA GLY A 781 -34.61 7.53 -44.04
C GLY A 781 -34.54 7.85 -45.55
N SER A 782 -33.45 8.48 -45.98
CA SER A 782 -33.24 8.82 -47.38
C SER A 782 -33.20 7.58 -48.28
N GLY A 783 -34.33 7.27 -48.94
CA GLY A 783 -34.43 6.13 -49.86
C GLY A 783 -35.83 5.54 -50.09
N PHE A 784 -36.92 6.14 -49.58
CA PHE A 784 -38.26 5.54 -49.65
C PHE A 784 -39.39 6.55 -49.94
N GLU A 785 -40.49 6.06 -50.50
CA GLU A 785 -41.76 6.80 -50.66
C GLU A 785 -42.89 6.16 -49.82
N THR A 786 -43.84 6.97 -49.38
CA THR A 786 -44.96 6.57 -48.52
C THR A 786 -46.07 5.84 -49.29
N LYS A 787 -46.65 4.81 -48.68
CA LYS A 787 -47.90 4.21 -49.16
C LYS A 787 -48.82 3.79 -48.01
N THR A 788 -50.04 4.32 -48.02
CA THR A 788 -51.10 3.97 -47.06
C THR A 788 -51.57 2.53 -47.29
N LEU A 789 -51.60 1.71 -46.22
CA LEU A 789 -52.18 0.37 -46.25
C LEU A 789 -53.60 0.37 -45.67
N THR A 790 -54.57 0.02 -46.50
CA THR A 790 -55.89 -0.41 -46.02
C THR A 790 -55.89 -1.91 -45.75
N ASP A 791 -56.18 -2.23 -44.49
CA ASP A 791 -56.69 -3.52 -43.99
C ASP A 791 -55.62 -4.61 -43.77
N GLY A 792 -55.41 -5.01 -42.51
CA GLY A 792 -54.12 -5.54 -42.05
C GLY A 792 -53.96 -7.06 -41.95
N ASN A 793 -52.72 -7.53 -42.20
CA ASN A 793 -51.97 -8.53 -41.39
C ASN A 793 -50.51 -8.76 -41.93
N ILE A 794 -49.72 -9.54 -41.17
CA ILE A 794 -48.23 -9.68 -41.13
C ILE A 794 -47.72 -10.94 -41.90
N ALA A 795 -46.47 -11.13 -42.38
CA ALA A 795 -45.35 -10.32 -42.96
C ALA A 795 -44.11 -11.24 -43.22
N GLN A 796 -43.22 -10.94 -44.19
CA GLN A 796 -41.73 -11.01 -44.15
C GLN A 796 -40.99 -11.06 -45.51
N LEU A 797 -39.79 -10.45 -45.59
CA LEU A 797 -38.71 -10.80 -46.53
C LEU A 797 -37.31 -10.37 -46.02
N THR A 798 -36.28 -11.16 -46.35
CA THR A 798 -34.87 -10.94 -45.97
C THR A 798 -33.98 -11.01 -47.23
N GLN A 799 -32.87 -10.26 -47.27
CA GLN A 799 -31.87 -10.35 -48.35
C GLN A 799 -30.78 -11.42 -48.10
N PRO A 800 -30.08 -11.85 -49.16
CA PRO A 800 -28.64 -12.14 -49.09
C PRO A 800 -27.79 -11.27 -50.06
N LEU A 801 -26.59 -10.93 -49.60
CA LEU A 801 -25.69 -9.85 -50.07
C LEU A 801 -24.98 -10.01 -51.43
N ALA A 802 -24.52 -8.86 -51.95
CA ALA A 802 -23.15 -8.66 -52.45
C ALA A 802 -22.56 -7.37 -51.80
N PRO A 803 -21.22 -7.21 -51.67
CA PRO A 803 -20.62 -6.45 -50.56
C PRO A 803 -20.58 -4.92 -50.73
N PRO A 804 -20.65 -4.15 -49.63
CA PRO A 804 -20.59 -2.69 -49.64
C PRO A 804 -19.16 -2.14 -49.71
N ILE A 805 -19.04 -0.86 -50.13
CA ILE A 805 -17.82 -0.05 -49.96
C ILE A 805 -17.99 1.02 -48.85
N ASP A 806 -19.16 1.07 -48.20
CA ASP A 806 -19.47 1.95 -47.07
C ASP A 806 -20.49 1.25 -46.14
N PRO A 807 -20.21 1.01 -44.85
CA PRO A 807 -21.02 0.12 -44.00
C PRO A 807 -22.32 0.73 -43.42
N LEU A 808 -22.68 1.99 -43.69
CA LEU A 808 -23.83 2.66 -43.03
C LEU A 808 -25.06 2.96 -43.92
N SER A 809 -25.16 2.40 -45.13
CA SER A 809 -26.34 2.61 -46.00
C SER A 809 -26.85 1.30 -46.61
N GLY A 810 -27.93 0.77 -46.02
CA GLY A 810 -28.82 -0.23 -46.62
C GLY A 810 -30.22 0.36 -46.81
N PRO A 811 -31.05 -0.21 -47.72
CA PRO A 811 -32.45 0.19 -47.86
C PRO A 811 -33.40 -0.67 -47.01
N ASP A 812 -34.39 -0.03 -46.39
CA ASP A 812 -35.44 -0.63 -45.56
C ASP A 812 -36.32 -1.67 -46.29
N ILE A 813 -37.00 -2.55 -45.55
CA ILE A 813 -37.86 -3.60 -46.14
C ILE A 813 -39.27 -3.57 -45.53
N ILE A 814 -40.25 -3.20 -46.36
CA ILE A 814 -41.69 -3.40 -46.06
C ILE A 814 -42.09 -4.84 -46.43
N GLN A 815 -42.77 -5.52 -45.51
CA GLN A 815 -42.78 -6.98 -45.48
C GLN A 815 -44.13 -7.67 -45.79
N SER A 816 -45.24 -6.97 -46.04
CA SER A 816 -46.43 -7.57 -46.69
C SER A 816 -47.39 -6.55 -47.32
N PHE A 817 -48.09 -6.99 -48.37
CA PHE A 817 -49.45 -6.52 -48.69
C PHE A 817 -50.30 -7.76 -49.02
N GLU A 818 -51.48 -7.89 -48.42
CA GLU A 818 -52.57 -8.67 -49.01
C GLU A 818 -53.64 -7.70 -49.51
N ALA A 819 -54.12 -7.93 -50.74
CA ALA A 819 -55.27 -7.22 -51.29
C ALA A 819 -56.51 -8.08 -51.10
N THR A 820 -57.15 -7.98 -49.93
CA THR A 820 -58.39 -8.69 -49.62
C THR A 820 -59.60 -7.95 -50.19
N ASP A 821 -59.81 -8.03 -51.50
CA ASP A 821 -61.11 -7.71 -52.09
C ASP A 821 -61.74 -8.93 -52.79
N LEU A 822 -63.05 -9.01 -52.71
CA LEU A 822 -63.86 -10.13 -53.11
C LEU A 822 -63.97 -10.26 -54.64
N PHE A 823 -64.37 -11.47 -55.06
CA PHE A 823 -65.19 -11.80 -56.23
C PHE A 823 -64.57 -12.54 -57.43
N LYS A 824 -65.10 -13.77 -57.57
CA LYS A 824 -65.59 -14.42 -58.80
C LYS A 824 -64.56 -14.91 -59.82
N THR A 825 -64.53 -16.24 -59.89
CA THR A 825 -64.15 -17.04 -61.05
C THR A 825 -64.76 -16.54 -62.36
N GLY A 826 -63.94 -16.47 -63.42
CA GLY A 826 -64.45 -16.50 -64.80
C GLY A 826 -64.10 -15.33 -65.74
N VAL A 827 -63.30 -14.33 -65.33
CA VAL A 827 -62.92 -13.20 -66.21
C VAL A 827 -61.40 -13.13 -66.39
N ALA A 828 -60.94 -13.03 -67.64
CA ALA A 828 -59.53 -12.83 -67.97
C ALA A 828 -59.16 -11.35 -67.79
N GLY A 829 -58.64 -10.98 -66.61
CA GLY A 829 -58.12 -9.65 -66.32
C GLY A 829 -56.66 -9.48 -66.76
N LYS A 830 -56.30 -8.28 -67.24
CA LYS A 830 -54.90 -7.84 -67.36
C LYS A 830 -54.46 -7.26 -66.02
N TYR A 831 -53.30 -7.65 -65.53
CA TYR A 831 -52.71 -7.11 -64.29
C TYR A 831 -51.60 -6.13 -64.64
N THR A 832 -51.69 -4.92 -64.08
CA THR A 832 -50.75 -3.82 -64.33
C THR A 832 -50.29 -3.27 -62.99
N LEU A 833 -48.98 -3.26 -62.73
CA LEU A 833 -48.44 -2.88 -61.42
C LEU A 833 -48.24 -1.37 -61.23
N LEU A 834 -48.09 -0.62 -62.33
CA LEU A 834 -47.82 0.81 -62.40
C LEU A 834 -48.65 1.41 -63.54
N ALA A 835 -49.29 2.57 -63.34
CA ALA A 835 -50.13 3.15 -64.39
C ALA A 835 -49.29 3.68 -65.56
N GLU A 836 -49.95 4.01 -66.67
CA GLU A 836 -49.29 4.61 -67.84
C GLU A 836 -48.88 6.06 -67.52
N GLY A 837 -47.63 6.23 -67.06
CA GLY A 837 -47.07 7.49 -66.57
C GLY A 837 -46.13 7.30 -65.37
N ASP A 838 -46.36 6.25 -64.57
CA ASP A 838 -45.55 5.92 -63.40
C ASP A 838 -44.35 5.07 -63.83
N ALA A 839 -43.29 5.73 -64.32
CA ALA A 839 -42.06 5.06 -64.70
C ALA A 839 -41.11 4.88 -63.51
N ILE A 840 -40.57 3.67 -63.34
CA ILE A 840 -39.39 3.46 -62.49
C ILE A 840 -38.25 4.33 -63.04
N VAL A 841 -37.64 5.13 -62.16
CA VAL A 841 -36.48 5.98 -62.49
C VAL A 841 -35.29 5.07 -62.81
N ALA A 842 -34.58 5.35 -63.90
CA ALA A 842 -33.47 4.53 -64.38
C ALA A 842 -32.35 4.33 -63.35
N ASP A 843 -31.68 3.18 -63.43
CA ASP A 843 -30.56 2.73 -62.60
C ASP A 843 -30.94 2.45 -61.12
N GLN A 844 -32.24 2.24 -60.85
CA GLN A 844 -32.78 1.75 -59.58
C GLN A 844 -33.14 0.26 -59.73
N ASN A 845 -32.40 -0.64 -59.07
CA ASN A 845 -32.65 -2.08 -59.16
C ASN A 845 -33.90 -2.50 -58.35
N PHE A 846 -34.88 -3.14 -58.99
CA PHE A 846 -36.14 -3.57 -58.35
C PHE A 846 -36.33 -5.09 -58.34
N GLY A 847 -36.55 -5.66 -57.15
CA GLY A 847 -36.97 -7.06 -56.99
C GLY A 847 -38.48 -7.18 -56.80
N ILE A 848 -39.17 -7.98 -57.63
CA ILE A 848 -40.60 -8.27 -57.48
C ILE A 848 -40.79 -9.76 -57.22
N ARG A 849 -41.24 -10.10 -56.00
CA ARG A 849 -41.62 -11.47 -55.61
C ARG A 849 -43.13 -11.58 -55.40
N GLY A 850 -43.72 -12.66 -55.92
CA GLY A 850 -45.12 -12.99 -55.68
C GLY A 850 -45.45 -14.43 -56.06
N THR A 851 -46.19 -15.12 -55.20
CA THR A 851 -46.66 -16.49 -55.44
C THR A 851 -47.99 -16.47 -56.18
N TYR A 852 -48.00 -16.87 -57.46
CA TYR A 852 -49.21 -16.95 -58.28
C TYR A 852 -49.82 -18.36 -58.27
N THR A 853 -50.75 -18.62 -57.35
CA THR A 853 -51.42 -19.92 -57.19
C THR A 853 -52.69 -20.00 -58.04
N ALA A 854 -52.56 -20.20 -59.35
CA ALA A 854 -53.71 -20.40 -60.23
C ALA A 854 -54.39 -21.76 -60.02
N ALA A 855 -55.54 -21.76 -59.32
CA ALA A 855 -56.46 -22.89 -59.27
C ALA A 855 -57.36 -23.03 -60.52
N GLY A 856 -57.03 -22.36 -61.63
CA GLY A 856 -57.85 -22.30 -62.84
C GLY A 856 -57.05 -22.14 -64.13
N THR A 857 -57.66 -22.51 -65.26
CA THR A 857 -57.00 -22.66 -66.58
C THR A 857 -56.73 -21.35 -67.34
N GLY A 858 -56.92 -20.19 -66.71
CA GLY A 858 -56.72 -18.87 -67.33
C GLY A 858 -55.26 -18.41 -67.29
N ALA A 859 -54.70 -18.03 -68.44
CA ALA A 859 -53.37 -17.44 -68.52
C ALA A 859 -53.41 -15.95 -68.11
N GLY A 860 -52.73 -15.59 -67.02
CA GLY A 860 -52.49 -14.20 -66.64
C GLY A 860 -51.34 -13.58 -67.45
N THR A 861 -51.42 -12.28 -67.73
CA THR A 861 -50.31 -11.50 -68.29
C THR A 861 -49.89 -10.44 -67.27
N PHE A 862 -48.59 -10.30 -67.04
CA PHE A 862 -48.02 -9.33 -66.10
C PHE A 862 -47.33 -8.22 -66.90
N LYS A 863 -47.68 -6.95 -66.61
CA LYS A 863 -47.02 -5.78 -67.20
C LYS A 863 -46.29 -4.93 -66.15
N VAL A 864 -45.05 -4.58 -66.48
CA VAL A 864 -44.19 -3.65 -65.76
C VAL A 864 -43.68 -2.64 -66.78
N ASN A 865 -43.87 -1.35 -66.53
CA ASN A 865 -43.31 -0.27 -67.37
C ASN A 865 -41.98 0.17 -66.74
N ILE A 866 -40.88 0.04 -67.48
CA ILE A 866 -39.54 0.47 -67.03
C ILE A 866 -39.04 1.55 -68.01
N ALA A 867 -38.34 2.56 -67.49
CA ALA A 867 -37.62 3.52 -68.33
C ALA A 867 -36.42 2.83 -69.03
N ALA A 868 -35.71 3.55 -69.90
CA ALA A 868 -34.47 3.02 -70.48
C ALA A 868 -33.30 3.25 -69.52
N GLY A 869 -32.78 2.17 -68.92
CA GLY A 869 -31.68 2.16 -67.93
C GLY A 869 -31.09 0.75 -67.76
N ASN A 870 -30.00 0.62 -66.98
CA ASN A 870 -29.37 -0.68 -66.70
C ASN A 870 -30.05 -1.38 -65.50
N ASP A 871 -31.31 -1.74 -65.64
CA ASP A 871 -32.13 -2.20 -64.52
C ASP A 871 -32.19 -3.75 -64.41
N LEU A 872 -31.91 -4.30 -63.22
CA LEU A 872 -32.07 -5.73 -62.92
C LEU A 872 -33.48 -6.02 -62.40
N LEU A 873 -34.28 -6.81 -63.13
CA LEU A 873 -35.59 -7.31 -62.68
C LEU A 873 -35.51 -8.79 -62.30
N VAL A 874 -35.48 -9.06 -60.99
CA VAL A 874 -35.54 -10.44 -60.48
C VAL A 874 -36.98 -10.83 -60.22
N PHE A 875 -37.43 -11.92 -60.88
CA PHE A 875 -38.80 -12.41 -60.80
C PHE A 875 -38.82 -13.92 -60.47
N THR A 876 -39.59 -14.31 -59.45
CA THR A 876 -39.75 -15.71 -59.05
C THR A 876 -41.23 -16.07 -58.96
N ALA A 877 -41.66 -17.06 -59.74
CA ALA A 877 -43.04 -17.58 -59.71
C ALA A 877 -43.07 -19.10 -59.89
N THR A 878 -43.91 -19.77 -59.10
CA THR A 878 -44.16 -21.21 -59.15
C THR A 878 -45.53 -21.50 -59.77
N GLY A 879 -45.57 -21.60 -61.11
CA GLY A 879 -46.78 -21.94 -61.84
C GLY A 879 -46.55 -22.09 -63.34
N ASN A 880 -47.33 -22.92 -64.02
CA ASN A 880 -47.24 -23.09 -65.47
C ASN A 880 -47.90 -21.91 -66.19
N LYS A 881 -47.15 -21.23 -67.07
CA LYS A 881 -47.59 -20.21 -68.05
C LYS A 881 -47.90 -18.81 -67.50
N LEU A 882 -46.86 -18.09 -67.07
CA LEU A 882 -46.88 -16.62 -67.00
C LEU A 882 -46.19 -16.04 -68.25
N ASN A 883 -46.81 -15.05 -68.89
CA ASN A 883 -46.19 -14.25 -69.94
C ASN A 883 -45.91 -12.81 -69.43
N VAL A 884 -44.67 -12.36 -69.61
CA VAL A 884 -44.27 -10.94 -69.52
C VAL A 884 -44.43 -10.33 -70.92
N ALA A 885 -45.04 -9.15 -71.04
CA ALA A 885 -45.39 -8.57 -72.35
C ALA A 885 -45.06 -7.08 -72.49
N ASP A 886 -44.25 -6.77 -73.51
CA ASP A 886 -44.00 -5.50 -74.20
C ASP A 886 -43.66 -4.24 -73.36
N ASN A 887 -42.56 -3.58 -73.74
CA ASN A 887 -41.82 -2.49 -73.06
C ASN A 887 -40.86 -2.94 -71.95
N LEU A 888 -39.90 -3.80 -72.32
CA LEU A 888 -38.66 -3.97 -71.57
C LEU A 888 -37.63 -2.99 -72.12
N GLY A 889 -36.98 -2.20 -71.25
CA GLY A 889 -35.87 -1.33 -71.61
C GLY A 889 -34.66 -2.14 -72.12
N THR A 890 -33.74 -1.46 -72.82
CA THR A 890 -32.46 -2.07 -73.23
C THR A 890 -31.60 -2.38 -72.01
N ASN A 891 -31.02 -3.59 -71.95
CA ASN A 891 -30.15 -4.12 -70.87
C ASN A 891 -30.85 -4.77 -69.64
N LEU A 892 -32.03 -5.37 -69.82
CA LEU A 892 -32.67 -6.19 -68.79
C LEU A 892 -31.99 -7.57 -68.62
N THR A 893 -31.57 -7.91 -67.39
CA THR A 893 -31.21 -9.30 -67.02
C THR A 893 -32.32 -9.92 -66.17
N VAL A 894 -32.74 -11.15 -66.49
CA VAL A 894 -33.79 -11.89 -65.76
C VAL A 894 -33.21 -13.16 -65.15
N LEU A 895 -33.17 -13.25 -63.82
CA LEU A 895 -32.84 -14.47 -63.09
C LEU A 895 -34.11 -15.13 -62.54
N GLN A 896 -34.32 -16.41 -62.88
CA GLN A 896 -35.49 -17.19 -62.44
C GLN A 896 -35.09 -18.35 -61.53
N GLY A 897 -35.75 -18.45 -60.37
CA GLY A 897 -35.74 -19.64 -59.52
C GLY A 897 -36.88 -20.61 -59.86
N GLY A 898 -36.66 -21.49 -60.85
CA GLY A 898 -37.53 -22.66 -61.13
C GLY A 898 -38.70 -22.42 -62.10
N GLY A 899 -38.90 -23.37 -63.03
CA GLY A 899 -39.92 -23.34 -64.09
C GLY A 899 -39.37 -22.90 -65.45
N ALA A 900 -39.94 -23.39 -66.56
CA ALA A 900 -39.45 -23.07 -67.90
C ALA A 900 -40.12 -21.81 -68.49
N LEU A 901 -39.31 -20.81 -68.88
CA LEU A 901 -39.77 -19.61 -69.57
C LEU A 901 -39.83 -19.84 -71.10
N ALA A 902 -40.89 -19.39 -71.76
CA ALA A 902 -41.02 -19.41 -73.21
C ALA A 902 -40.57 -18.06 -73.82
N LEU A 903 -39.25 -17.84 -73.87
CA LEU A 903 -38.67 -16.65 -74.52
C LEU A 903 -38.83 -16.74 -76.04
N THR A 904 -39.27 -15.66 -76.68
CA THR A 904 -39.26 -15.50 -78.14
C THR A 904 -38.07 -14.66 -78.58
N THR A 905 -37.76 -14.65 -79.87
CA THR A 905 -36.64 -13.89 -80.46
C THR A 905 -36.78 -12.36 -80.37
N ALA A 906 -37.88 -11.85 -79.80
CA ALA A 906 -38.03 -10.42 -79.47
C ALA A 906 -37.37 -10.04 -78.13
N ASN A 907 -36.97 -11.04 -77.33
CA ASN A 907 -36.50 -10.84 -75.95
C ASN A 907 -34.96 -10.90 -75.81
N PHE A 908 -34.23 -10.88 -76.92
CA PHE A 908 -32.76 -10.81 -76.95
C PHE A 908 -32.32 -9.72 -77.93
N VAL A 909 -31.56 -8.76 -77.42
CA VAL A 909 -30.69 -7.82 -78.14
C VAL A 909 -29.33 -7.86 -77.47
#